data_AF-A0A6V8KMP8-F1
#
_entry.id   AF-A0A6V8KMP8-F1
#
_cell.length_a   1.000
_cell.length_b   1.000
_cell.length_c   1.000
_cell.angle_alpha   90.00
_cell.angle_beta   90.00
_cell.angle_gamma   90.00
#
_symmetry.space_group_name_H-M   'P 1'
#
loop_
_entity.id
_entity.type
_entity.pdbx_description
1 polymer ?
#
loop_
_entity_poly.entity_id
_entity_poly.type
_entity_poly.pdbx_seq_one_letter_code
_entity_poly.pdbx_strand_id
1 'polypeptide(L)'
;MSLVRGLAARPWIAGATALVLLGVGAAIAWQVDKALGLSFTPAGVPPEELTPAPPRDMEPAPAFARVETPADKRIELAATALATAVEQRGGARPAVGTSGGDGPTVRVTLSAPAALGPATSPDPASPTPSTSPGPTTPPGPTTPPGPTTPPGPTTPPGTEAPPRAGTAPGGDGPSGEGFRLSRDGAGLRVEAATPAGAAAGLYTLADRVRSGAPVLPPGDDGRVVAPRLGLRLVDSGAVGIDADPAGWAGSDDYSLNTDVVGPAVLSGPPYVDAAAVGQISAQYRQLVDHSLAQGYNGIVVQGFLEYVTFDGLGVYPGGDPHVARARAMVEHFGPVWRYAADLGMKVYFMTDMLAISPPLRDHLRRLPGGMDTEDARLWSVYQAGLREFFASLPYAAGLMVRIGEGGDIYSFPGWDYTSEIAVKTPAAVRTMLRALLDVAGEGGRDIIFRTWSIGVGAVGEMHIDAESYQEVLGGIDDPYLIVSTKYCLGDYYSHLPFNHTLEMGTQRRIVEFQARREFEVFGALPNDLGTLHGAALRRFLAANPQVEGVWTWTQGGGPLRAGPRTLYLREGFWQLYDLNVYSAARLAWDPDADPARVTADWARQTFSADPATVAAIGEVMALSRQAVTKGLYIGPYANRTVKALGVHPPPMMWIFEWDIVTGDSAVLDSIYSVSRDRLDEAIREGGEAVEVSRRMRERIAATDPATWRDPALRQRFVDTLDFQLNLFETLGAYRTMFLRYAQWLDTGDPDARAAWESARARYVEARDAHVARYGDDVDLPAFRFPAADIGLSHAERDRAMAWLARALLALLIAAVLVGAFWRGRRFPGLAALRALWVGMTRPWRVGGLPPRRRPPTGCSSGRCRRSRWC
;
A
#
# COMPACT_ATOMS: atom_id res chain seq x y z
N MET A 1 76.51 48.44 -8.42
CA MET A 1 76.04 47.05 -8.64
C MET A 1 74.59 46.93 -8.18
N SER A 2 73.82 45.99 -8.72
CA SER A 2 72.61 45.39 -8.10
C SER A 2 71.37 46.30 -7.84
N LEU A 3 70.12 45.93 -8.17
CA LEU A 3 69.56 44.98 -9.15
C LEU A 3 68.08 45.38 -9.41
N VAL A 4 67.49 44.89 -10.51
CA VAL A 4 66.04 44.73 -10.78
C VAL A 4 65.07 45.88 -10.35
N ARG A 5 64.58 46.62 -11.36
CA ARG A 5 63.14 46.97 -11.48
C ARG A 5 62.55 46.60 -12.84
N GLY A 6 62.94 45.44 -13.36
CA GLY A 6 62.24 44.80 -14.46
C GLY A 6 61.00 44.05 -13.96
N LEU A 7 59.81 44.52 -14.32
CA LEU A 7 58.57 43.74 -14.30
C LEU A 7 57.52 44.42 -15.22
N ALA A 8 57.66 44.17 -16.52
CA ALA A 8 56.58 44.41 -17.47
C ALA A 8 55.31 43.67 -17.01
N ALA A 9 54.12 44.20 -17.35
CA ALA A 9 52.86 43.57 -16.98
C ALA A 9 52.74 42.20 -17.66
N ARG A 10 53.10 41.14 -16.92
CA ARG A 10 53.25 39.79 -17.49
C ARG A 10 51.87 39.21 -17.82
N PRO A 11 51.58 38.85 -19.09
CA PRO A 11 50.26 38.37 -19.49
C PRO A 11 49.86 37.05 -18.82
N TRP A 12 50.84 36.25 -18.36
CA TRP A 12 50.55 35.04 -17.59
C TRP A 12 49.73 35.29 -16.33
N ILE A 13 49.75 36.49 -15.73
CA ILE A 13 48.94 36.78 -14.54
C ILE A 13 47.44 36.73 -14.89
N ALA A 14 47.03 37.27 -16.04
CA ALA A 14 45.63 37.19 -16.49
C ALA A 14 45.25 35.75 -16.86
N GLY A 15 46.14 35.02 -17.54
CA GLY A 15 45.96 33.59 -17.83
C GLY A 15 45.86 32.72 -16.57
N ALA A 16 46.67 33.02 -15.55
CA ALA A 16 46.65 32.33 -14.26
C ALA A 16 45.38 32.66 -13.46
N THR A 17 44.89 33.91 -13.46
CA THR A 17 43.60 34.24 -12.84
C THR A 17 42.44 33.57 -13.57
N ALA A 18 42.48 33.45 -14.90
CA ALA A 18 41.48 32.70 -15.66
C ALA A 18 41.54 31.19 -15.34
N LEU A 19 42.73 30.59 -15.30
CA LEU A 19 42.94 29.20 -14.87
C LEU A 19 42.51 28.95 -13.43
N VAL A 20 42.72 29.89 -12.51
CA VAL A 20 42.26 29.79 -11.13
C VAL A 20 40.74 29.92 -11.04
N LEU A 21 40.09 30.80 -11.81
CA LEU A 21 38.62 30.87 -11.82
C LEU A 21 37.98 29.65 -12.48
N LEU A 22 38.55 29.11 -13.56
CA LEU A 22 38.10 27.86 -14.17
C LEU A 22 38.35 26.67 -13.24
N GLY A 23 39.50 26.63 -12.57
CA GLY A 23 39.85 25.62 -11.57
C GLY A 23 38.97 25.68 -10.32
N VAL A 24 38.59 26.88 -9.86
CA VAL A 24 37.62 27.07 -8.76
C VAL A 24 36.20 26.70 -9.21
N GLY A 25 35.80 27.05 -10.45
CA GLY A 25 34.51 26.62 -11.00
C GLY A 25 34.40 25.10 -11.11
N ALA A 26 35.43 24.45 -11.64
CA ALA A 26 35.52 23.00 -11.72
C ALA A 26 35.61 22.33 -10.32
N ALA A 27 36.37 22.92 -9.39
CA ALA A 27 36.45 22.43 -8.02
C ALA A 27 35.13 22.61 -7.25
N ILE A 28 34.36 23.67 -7.51
CA ILE A 28 33.01 23.85 -6.96
C ILE A 28 32.07 22.81 -7.55
N ALA A 29 32.02 22.62 -8.87
CA ALA A 29 31.21 21.59 -9.50
C ALA A 29 31.52 20.18 -8.95
N TRP A 30 32.81 19.82 -8.89
CA TRP A 30 33.27 18.55 -8.31
C TRP A 30 33.03 18.44 -6.79
N GLN A 31 32.98 19.57 -6.07
CA GLN A 31 32.54 19.58 -4.68
C GLN A 31 31.02 19.49 -4.52
N VAL A 32 30.20 19.93 -5.48
CA VAL A 32 28.75 19.74 -5.43
C VAL A 32 28.40 18.26 -5.54
N ASP A 33 28.96 17.53 -6.51
CA ASP A 33 28.79 16.07 -6.61
C ASP A 33 29.13 15.37 -5.26
N LYS A 34 30.25 15.80 -4.65
CA LYS A 34 30.75 15.24 -3.39
C LYS A 34 29.99 15.74 -2.14
N ALA A 35 29.28 16.86 -2.22
CA ALA A 35 28.50 17.45 -1.13
C ALA A 35 27.03 17.00 -1.12
N LEU A 36 26.47 16.63 -2.29
CA LEU A 36 25.17 15.96 -2.38
C LEU A 36 25.20 14.56 -1.73
N GLY A 37 26.38 13.97 -1.62
CA GLY A 37 26.59 12.65 -0.99
C GLY A 37 25.97 11.50 -1.78
N LEU A 38 25.70 11.72 -3.07
CA LEU A 38 25.02 10.75 -3.93
C LEU A 38 25.83 9.45 -4.01
N SER A 39 25.23 8.38 -3.53
CA SER A 39 25.79 7.03 -3.58
C SER A 39 24.70 6.06 -3.99
N PHE A 40 25.07 5.03 -4.75
CA PHE A 40 24.11 4.02 -5.21
C PHE A 40 24.75 2.64 -5.33
N THR A 41 23.98 1.62 -4.97
CA THR A 41 24.33 0.19 -5.08
C THR A 41 23.23 -0.55 -5.85
N PRO A 42 23.48 -1.75 -6.41
CA PRO A 42 22.39 -2.57 -6.95
C PRO A 42 21.36 -2.89 -5.87
N ALA A 43 20.08 -2.66 -6.13
CA ALA A 43 19.01 -3.08 -5.24
C ALA A 43 18.79 -4.60 -5.34
N GLY A 44 18.48 -5.25 -4.22
CA GLY A 44 18.05 -6.65 -4.15
C GLY A 44 16.61 -6.85 -4.63
N VAL A 45 16.32 -6.44 -5.86
CA VAL A 45 14.97 -6.47 -6.46
C VAL A 45 14.46 -7.91 -6.56
N PRO A 46 13.28 -8.23 -6.01
CA PRO A 46 12.66 -9.55 -6.19
C PRO A 46 12.31 -9.81 -7.68
N PRO A 47 12.43 -11.05 -8.16
CA PRO A 47 11.94 -11.41 -9.50
C PRO A 47 10.41 -11.43 -9.53
N GLU A 48 9.83 -10.80 -10.54
CA GLU A 48 8.38 -10.70 -10.75
C GLU A 48 7.95 -11.41 -12.04
N GLU A 49 8.36 -12.68 -12.18
CA GLU A 49 7.94 -13.53 -13.30
C GLU A 49 6.57 -14.16 -12.99
N LEU A 50 5.53 -13.75 -13.72
CA LEU A 50 4.21 -14.36 -13.65
C LEU A 50 3.95 -15.23 -14.90
N THR A 51 3.27 -16.35 -14.68
CA THR A 51 2.75 -17.22 -15.73
C THR A 51 1.24 -17.35 -15.57
N PRO A 52 0.45 -17.33 -16.67
CA PRO A 52 -0.97 -17.61 -16.58
C PRO A 52 -1.20 -19.09 -16.25
N ALA A 53 -2.18 -19.39 -15.38
CA ALA A 53 -2.53 -20.78 -15.11
C ALA A 53 -3.15 -21.43 -16.35
N PRO A 54 -2.79 -22.69 -16.68
CA PRO A 54 -3.35 -23.35 -17.84
C PRO A 54 -4.86 -23.55 -17.68
N PRO A 55 -5.65 -23.47 -18.78
CA PRO A 55 -7.10 -23.61 -18.74
C PRO A 55 -7.57 -24.84 -17.96
N ARG A 56 -8.73 -24.68 -17.32
CA ARG A 56 -9.33 -25.69 -16.44
C ARG A 56 -10.85 -25.68 -16.64
N ASP A 57 -11.45 -26.85 -16.80
CA ASP A 57 -12.90 -27.00 -16.79
C ASP A 57 -13.46 -26.75 -15.38
N MET A 58 -14.70 -26.25 -15.31
CA MET A 58 -15.35 -25.99 -14.02
C MET A 58 -16.14 -27.21 -13.58
N GLU A 59 -15.94 -27.62 -12.32
CA GLU A 59 -16.79 -28.62 -11.68
C GLU A 59 -18.26 -28.15 -11.70
N PRO A 60 -19.24 -29.05 -11.95
CA PRO A 60 -20.65 -28.71 -11.96
C PRO A 60 -21.10 -28.02 -10.66
N ALA A 61 -22.11 -27.15 -10.76
CA ALA A 61 -22.75 -26.58 -9.58
C ALA A 61 -23.31 -27.72 -8.70
N PRO A 62 -22.92 -27.83 -7.43
CA PRO A 62 -23.28 -29.00 -6.64
C PRO A 62 -24.73 -28.91 -6.15
N ALA A 63 -25.44 -30.05 -6.20
CA ALA A 63 -26.88 -30.14 -5.90
C ALA A 63 -27.19 -30.18 -4.39
N PHE A 64 -26.75 -29.16 -3.65
CA PHE A 64 -27.00 -29.02 -2.21
C PHE A 64 -28.45 -28.60 -1.95
N ALA A 65 -29.31 -29.47 -1.43
CA ALA A 65 -30.70 -29.08 -1.11
C ALA A 65 -30.82 -28.23 0.17
N ARG A 66 -29.93 -28.44 1.15
CA ARG A 66 -29.95 -27.77 2.46
C ARG A 66 -28.52 -27.60 3.00
N VAL A 67 -28.32 -26.57 3.81
CA VAL A 67 -27.16 -26.41 4.69
C VAL A 67 -27.69 -26.30 6.13
N GLU A 68 -27.33 -27.27 6.98
CA GLU A 68 -27.73 -27.32 8.38
C GLU A 68 -26.58 -26.87 9.28
N THR A 69 -26.88 -25.99 10.25
CA THR A 69 -25.88 -25.34 11.11
C THR A 69 -26.35 -25.20 12.56
N PRO A 70 -25.48 -25.23 13.58
CA PRO A 70 -25.82 -24.72 14.90
C PRO A 70 -26.21 -23.23 14.84
N ALA A 71 -26.94 -22.76 15.85
CA ALA A 71 -27.36 -21.36 15.95
C ALA A 71 -26.18 -20.44 16.35
N ASP A 72 -25.41 -20.00 15.35
CA ASP A 72 -24.29 -19.07 15.47
C ASP A 72 -24.23 -18.18 14.22
N LYS A 73 -24.24 -16.84 14.42
CA LYS A 73 -24.28 -15.83 13.35
C LYS A 73 -23.18 -16.00 12.30
N ARG A 74 -21.99 -16.48 12.71
CA ARG A 74 -20.80 -16.64 11.87
C ARG A 74 -20.97 -17.80 10.90
N ILE A 75 -21.51 -18.89 11.43
CA ILE A 75 -21.80 -20.13 10.70
C ILE A 75 -23.01 -19.91 9.78
N GLU A 76 -24.05 -19.20 10.25
CA GLU A 76 -25.22 -18.80 9.45
C GLU A 76 -24.85 -17.88 8.26
N LEU A 77 -23.97 -16.90 8.47
CA LEU A 77 -23.45 -16.04 7.40
C LEU A 77 -22.63 -16.84 6.38
N ALA A 78 -21.72 -17.70 6.84
CA ALA A 78 -20.91 -18.54 5.96
C ALA A 78 -21.76 -19.57 5.17
N ALA A 79 -22.80 -20.13 5.79
CA ALA A 79 -23.79 -20.97 5.12
C ALA A 79 -24.61 -20.19 4.08
N THR A 80 -24.92 -18.92 4.36
CA THR A 80 -25.59 -18.02 3.41
C THR A 80 -24.68 -17.68 2.22
N ALA A 81 -23.39 -17.47 2.45
CA ALA A 81 -22.39 -17.30 1.39
C ALA A 81 -22.25 -18.56 0.52
N LEU A 82 -22.27 -19.75 1.14
CA LEU A 82 -22.29 -21.04 0.42
C LEU A 82 -23.57 -21.21 -0.42
N ALA A 83 -24.73 -20.83 0.12
CA ALA A 83 -26.00 -20.92 -0.59
C ALA A 83 -26.04 -19.98 -1.82
N THR A 84 -25.58 -18.74 -1.64
CA THR A 84 -25.42 -17.78 -2.74
C THR A 84 -24.40 -18.26 -3.78
N ALA A 85 -23.30 -18.91 -3.38
CA ALA A 85 -22.31 -19.46 -4.30
C ALA A 85 -22.89 -20.53 -5.25
N VAL A 86 -23.76 -21.41 -4.76
CA VAL A 86 -24.44 -22.43 -5.57
C VAL A 86 -25.40 -21.77 -6.57
N GLU A 87 -26.17 -20.78 -6.14
CA GLU A 87 -27.09 -20.00 -6.98
C GLU A 87 -26.35 -19.23 -8.09
N GLN A 88 -25.25 -18.55 -7.76
CA GLN A 88 -24.36 -17.87 -8.71
C GLN A 88 -23.69 -18.79 -9.74
N ARG A 89 -23.73 -20.12 -9.52
CA ARG A 89 -23.26 -21.16 -10.43
C ARG A 89 -24.39 -21.84 -11.23
N GLY A 90 -25.64 -21.40 -11.07
CA GLY A 90 -26.81 -21.96 -11.73
C GLY A 90 -27.42 -23.20 -11.03
N GLY A 91 -26.97 -23.52 -9.81
CA GLY A 91 -27.64 -24.51 -8.96
C GLY A 91 -28.87 -23.93 -8.26
N ALA A 92 -29.76 -24.80 -7.79
CA ALA A 92 -30.86 -24.36 -6.92
C ALA A 92 -30.31 -23.84 -5.58
N ARG A 93 -30.76 -22.66 -5.12
CA ARG A 93 -30.29 -22.06 -3.87
C ARG A 93 -30.60 -22.99 -2.67
N PRO A 94 -29.59 -23.48 -1.94
CA PRO A 94 -29.80 -24.33 -0.77
C PRO A 94 -30.57 -23.61 0.34
N ALA A 95 -31.48 -24.33 1.01
CA ALA A 95 -32.11 -23.81 2.22
C ALA A 95 -31.10 -23.80 3.38
N VAL A 96 -30.85 -22.65 3.99
CA VAL A 96 -30.09 -22.57 5.26
C VAL A 96 -31.06 -22.80 6.41
N GLY A 97 -30.69 -23.62 7.40
CA GLY A 97 -31.52 -23.91 8.56
C GLY A 97 -30.73 -24.37 9.78
N THR A 98 -31.34 -24.27 10.96
CA THR A 98 -30.69 -24.59 12.23
C THR A 98 -30.87 -26.06 12.64
N SER A 99 -29.77 -26.71 12.99
CA SER A 99 -29.73 -28.05 13.58
C SER A 99 -29.76 -27.94 15.11
N GLY A 100 -30.71 -28.62 15.77
CA GLY A 100 -30.82 -28.66 17.24
C GLY A 100 -29.78 -29.56 17.92
N GLY A 101 -28.49 -29.32 17.67
CA GLY A 101 -27.38 -30.05 18.27
C GLY A 101 -26.48 -29.14 19.10
N ASP A 102 -26.40 -29.40 20.40
CA ASP A 102 -25.65 -28.60 21.38
C ASP A 102 -24.13 -28.89 21.35
N GLY A 103 -23.45 -28.59 20.24
CA GLY A 103 -22.00 -28.76 20.13
C GLY A 103 -21.35 -28.09 18.91
N PRO A 104 -20.02 -27.88 18.92
CA PRO A 104 -19.30 -27.13 17.88
C PRO A 104 -19.16 -27.88 16.54
N THR A 105 -19.60 -29.14 16.46
CA THR A 105 -19.48 -29.97 15.24
C THR A 105 -20.60 -29.64 14.25
N VAL A 106 -20.30 -28.79 13.26
CA VAL A 106 -21.26 -28.32 12.25
C VAL A 106 -21.55 -29.39 11.20
N ARG A 107 -22.55 -30.24 11.48
CA ARG A 107 -23.06 -31.17 10.47
C ARG A 107 -23.90 -30.44 9.43
N VAL A 108 -23.22 -29.85 8.45
CA VAL A 108 -23.79 -29.68 7.11
C VAL A 108 -24.26 -31.06 6.64
N THR A 109 -25.57 -31.21 6.40
CA THR A 109 -26.17 -32.43 5.86
C THR A 109 -26.61 -32.20 4.43
N LEU A 110 -25.80 -32.61 3.46
CA LEU A 110 -26.18 -32.49 2.04
C LEU A 110 -27.09 -33.65 1.61
N SER A 111 -28.38 -33.40 1.59
CA SER A 111 -29.33 -34.25 0.86
C SER A 111 -29.34 -33.87 -0.62
N ALA A 112 -29.19 -34.87 -1.50
CA ALA A 112 -29.69 -34.75 -2.86
C ALA A 112 -31.23 -34.68 -2.83
N PRO A 113 -31.91 -34.07 -3.83
CA PRO A 113 -33.37 -34.13 -3.93
C PRO A 113 -33.83 -35.59 -3.92
N ALA A 114 -34.75 -35.94 -3.01
CA ALA A 114 -35.31 -37.28 -2.95
C ALA A 114 -36.01 -37.57 -4.29
N ALA A 115 -35.56 -38.63 -4.98
CA ALA A 115 -36.16 -39.02 -6.24
C ALA A 115 -37.65 -39.31 -6.04
N LEU A 116 -38.51 -38.55 -6.72
CA LEU A 116 -39.95 -38.75 -6.68
C LEU A 116 -40.27 -40.14 -7.25
N GLY A 117 -40.58 -41.08 -6.35
CA GLY A 117 -41.04 -42.40 -6.72
C GLY A 117 -42.31 -42.32 -7.58
N PRO A 118 -42.55 -43.29 -8.48
CA PRO A 118 -43.72 -43.27 -9.37
C PRO A 118 -45.00 -43.22 -8.54
N ALA A 119 -45.90 -42.29 -8.88
CA ALA A 119 -47.11 -42.04 -8.12
C ALA A 119 -48.04 -43.26 -8.13
N THR A 120 -48.20 -43.90 -6.97
CA THR A 120 -49.16 -45.00 -6.78
C THR A 120 -50.56 -44.45 -6.53
N SER A 121 -51.48 -44.70 -7.47
CA SER A 121 -52.91 -44.46 -7.30
C SER A 121 -53.50 -45.28 -6.14
N PRO A 122 -54.59 -44.83 -5.48
CA PRO A 122 -55.19 -45.54 -4.35
C PRO A 122 -56.03 -46.76 -4.77
N ASP A 123 -55.86 -47.86 -4.05
CA ASP A 123 -56.60 -49.12 -4.19
C ASP A 123 -58.03 -49.07 -3.62
N PRO A 124 -58.95 -49.91 -4.15
CA PRO A 124 -60.19 -50.28 -3.49
C PRO A 124 -60.34 -51.80 -3.20
N ALA A 125 -60.46 -52.13 -1.91
CA ALA A 125 -61.13 -53.31 -1.32
C ALA A 125 -60.43 -54.71 -1.26
N SER A 126 -60.69 -55.38 -0.12
CA SER A 126 -60.25 -56.70 0.38
C SER A 126 -61.09 -57.88 -0.20
N PRO A 127 -60.98 -59.19 0.23
CA PRO A 127 -60.23 -59.79 1.36
C PRO A 127 -59.64 -61.25 1.26
N THR A 128 -58.61 -61.57 2.08
CA THR A 128 -58.32 -62.90 2.74
C THR A 128 -58.03 -64.18 1.89
N PRO A 129 -57.61 -65.35 2.46
CA PRO A 129 -56.54 -65.62 3.46
C PRO A 129 -55.65 -66.89 3.19
N SER A 130 -54.54 -67.07 3.95
CA SER A 130 -53.75 -68.35 4.14
C SER A 130 -52.95 -68.90 2.91
N THR A 131 -51.91 -69.75 2.98
CA THR A 131 -51.47 -70.84 3.92
C THR A 131 -49.92 -70.96 4.11
N SER A 132 -49.44 -72.06 4.73
CA SER A 132 -48.05 -72.39 5.21
C SER A 132 -47.59 -73.77 4.63
N PRO A 133 -46.50 -74.49 5.05
CA PRO A 133 -45.22 -74.17 5.75
C PRO A 133 -43.91 -74.95 5.31
N GLY A 134 -42.71 -74.46 5.71
CA GLY A 134 -41.49 -75.26 6.12
C GLY A 134 -40.69 -76.12 5.09
N PRO A 135 -39.67 -76.94 5.50
CA PRO A 135 -38.99 -77.03 6.83
C PRO A 135 -37.43 -77.33 6.87
N THR A 136 -36.78 -76.99 8.02
CA THR A 136 -35.66 -77.66 8.78
C THR A 136 -34.26 -78.10 8.23
N THR A 137 -33.15 -77.52 8.78
CA THR A 137 -32.07 -78.06 9.73
C THR A 137 -31.52 -79.54 9.66
N PRO A 138 -30.39 -80.00 10.35
CA PRO A 138 -29.41 -79.39 11.31
C PRO A 138 -27.84 -79.77 11.12
N PRO A 139 -26.95 -80.26 12.07
CA PRO A 139 -25.65 -79.58 12.39
C PRO A 139 -24.34 -80.41 12.78
N GLY A 140 -23.23 -79.71 13.16
CA GLY A 140 -22.10 -80.16 14.05
C GLY A 140 -20.91 -80.93 13.40
N PRO A 141 -19.80 -81.34 14.11
CA PRO A 141 -19.18 -81.02 15.44
C PRO A 141 -17.65 -80.59 15.38
N THR A 142 -17.06 -79.65 16.16
CA THR A 142 -16.39 -79.60 17.51
C THR A 142 -15.06 -80.38 17.84
N THR A 143 -14.02 -79.64 18.32
CA THR A 143 -12.95 -79.94 19.38
C THR A 143 -11.76 -80.92 19.12
N PRO A 144 -10.60 -80.95 19.90
CA PRO A 144 -9.90 -79.97 20.80
C PRO A 144 -8.30 -79.87 20.62
N PRO A 145 -7.31 -79.89 21.60
CA PRO A 145 -6.34 -78.76 21.77
C PRO A 145 -4.81 -78.98 22.12
N GLY A 146 -3.96 -77.94 21.87
CA GLY A 146 -2.71 -77.58 22.62
C GLY A 146 -1.39 -78.38 22.39
N PRO A 147 -0.25 -78.08 23.10
CA PRO A 147 0.29 -76.78 23.58
C PRO A 147 1.85 -76.61 23.42
N THR A 148 2.43 -75.38 23.49
CA THR A 148 3.77 -75.00 24.10
C THR A 148 4.19 -73.53 23.80
N THR A 149 5.23 -73.01 24.47
CA THR A 149 5.52 -71.54 24.63
C THR A 149 7.03 -71.25 24.91
N PRO A 150 7.47 -69.97 24.96
CA PRO A 150 8.16 -69.14 23.94
C PRO A 150 9.71 -69.37 23.97
N PRO A 151 10.71 -68.43 23.92
CA PRO A 151 10.77 -66.94 23.79
C PRO A 151 10.64 -66.49 22.30
N GLY A 152 11.13 -65.36 21.75
CA GLY A 152 11.89 -64.18 22.22
C GLY A 152 11.89 -63.06 21.13
N PRO A 153 12.24 -61.79 21.43
CA PRO A 153 11.66 -60.66 20.69
C PRO A 153 12.44 -60.11 19.49
N THR A 154 11.71 -59.89 18.38
CA THR A 154 11.99 -58.86 17.37
C THR A 154 10.65 -58.27 16.91
N THR A 155 10.52 -56.93 16.90
CA THR A 155 9.26 -56.23 16.61
C THR A 155 9.32 -55.51 15.25
N PRO A 156 8.58 -55.97 14.22
CA PRO A 156 8.32 -55.21 12.99
C PRO A 156 7.33 -54.04 13.25
N PRO A 157 7.15 -53.10 12.31
CA PRO A 157 6.32 -51.92 12.54
C PRO A 157 4.85 -52.28 12.83
N GLY A 158 4.28 -51.64 13.85
CA GLY A 158 2.87 -51.79 14.19
C GLY A 158 1.98 -51.15 13.13
N THR A 159 1.01 -51.90 12.62
CA THR A 159 -0.03 -51.38 11.73
C THR A 159 -0.91 -50.40 12.50
N GLU A 160 -0.98 -49.13 12.08
CA GLU A 160 -1.98 -48.22 12.60
C GLU A 160 -3.38 -48.72 12.24
N ALA A 161 -4.24 -48.85 13.26
CA ALA A 161 -5.66 -49.08 13.04
C ALA A 161 -6.31 -47.80 12.48
N PRO A 162 -7.31 -47.90 11.60
CA PRO A 162 -7.99 -46.72 11.07
C PRO A 162 -8.58 -45.88 12.22
N PRO A 163 -8.48 -44.54 12.16
CA PRO A 163 -8.89 -43.67 13.25
C PRO A 163 -10.39 -43.83 13.54
N ARG A 164 -10.74 -43.93 14.83
CA ARG A 164 -12.15 -44.00 15.25
C ARG A 164 -12.85 -42.69 14.94
N ALA A 165 -13.93 -42.74 14.15
CA ALA A 165 -14.89 -41.65 14.08
C ALA A 165 -15.45 -41.39 15.49
N GLY A 166 -15.20 -40.20 16.04
CA GLY A 166 -15.61 -39.84 17.40
C GLY A 166 -14.88 -38.65 18.01
N THR A 167 -13.63 -38.38 17.61
CA THR A 167 -12.93 -37.13 17.97
C THR A 167 -13.04 -36.12 16.84
N ALA A 168 -13.58 -34.94 17.15
CA ALA A 168 -13.41 -33.73 16.35
C ALA A 168 -11.91 -33.44 16.13
N PRO A 169 -11.55 -32.56 15.17
CA PRO A 169 -10.21 -31.95 15.16
C PRO A 169 -9.88 -31.33 16.53
N GLY A 170 -8.60 -31.10 16.81
CA GLY A 170 -8.23 -30.19 17.89
C GLY A 170 -8.62 -28.75 17.54
N GLY A 171 -8.23 -27.80 18.38
CA GLY A 171 -8.19 -26.38 17.99
C GLY A 171 -7.04 -26.10 17.02
N ASP A 172 -6.92 -26.92 15.97
CA ASP A 172 -5.71 -27.07 15.18
C ASP A 172 -5.53 -25.86 14.25
N GLY A 173 -4.40 -25.16 14.39
CA GLY A 173 -4.07 -23.93 13.68
C GLY A 173 -4.08 -22.69 14.58
N PRO A 174 -3.28 -21.66 14.25
CA PRO A 174 -2.98 -20.52 15.14
C PRO A 174 -4.17 -19.62 15.50
N SER A 175 -5.32 -19.79 14.86
CA SER A 175 -6.55 -19.02 15.06
C SER A 175 -7.77 -19.84 15.48
N GLY A 176 -7.61 -21.17 15.63
CA GLY A 176 -8.74 -22.08 15.86
C GLY A 176 -9.70 -22.23 14.66
N GLU A 177 -9.30 -21.77 13.47
CA GLU A 177 -10.06 -21.86 12.20
C GLU A 177 -9.90 -23.23 11.50
N GLY A 178 -9.40 -24.25 12.20
CA GLY A 178 -9.24 -25.61 11.67
C GLY A 178 -10.58 -26.35 11.48
N PHE A 179 -10.73 -27.02 10.34
CA PHE A 179 -11.88 -27.85 10.00
C PHE A 179 -11.48 -29.11 9.22
N ARG A 180 -12.40 -30.07 9.16
CA ARG A 180 -12.32 -31.29 8.35
C ARG A 180 -13.51 -31.33 7.41
N LEU A 181 -13.26 -31.57 6.13
CA LEU A 181 -14.30 -31.95 5.17
C LEU A 181 -14.31 -33.48 5.03
N SER A 182 -15.48 -34.11 5.02
CA SER A 182 -15.60 -35.55 4.79
C SER A 182 -16.86 -35.91 4.01
N ARG A 183 -16.83 -37.01 3.25
CA ARG A 183 -18.02 -37.55 2.59
C ARG A 183 -18.98 -38.20 3.58
N ASP A 184 -20.27 -37.91 3.42
CA ASP A 184 -21.35 -38.41 4.28
C ASP A 184 -22.47 -38.97 3.38
N GLY A 185 -22.32 -40.23 2.96
CA GLY A 185 -23.19 -40.85 1.96
C GLY A 185 -23.08 -40.16 0.59
N ALA A 186 -24.18 -39.54 0.15
CA ALA A 186 -24.21 -38.71 -1.06
C ALA A 186 -23.73 -37.26 -0.83
N GLY A 187 -23.37 -36.92 0.41
CA GLY A 187 -23.11 -35.56 0.86
C GLY A 187 -21.69 -35.28 1.36
N LEU A 188 -21.54 -34.12 2.02
CA LEU A 188 -20.32 -33.60 2.62
C LEU A 188 -20.66 -33.04 4.01
N ARG A 189 -19.74 -33.21 4.96
CA ARG A 189 -19.82 -32.71 6.34
C ARG A 189 -18.63 -31.78 6.65
N VAL A 190 -18.83 -30.79 7.53
CA VAL A 190 -17.82 -29.80 7.96
C VAL A 190 -17.53 -29.93 9.47
N GLU A 191 -16.68 -30.87 9.86
CA GLU A 191 -16.37 -31.10 11.28
C GLU A 191 -15.28 -30.13 11.76
N ALA A 192 -15.58 -29.32 12.79
CA ALA A 192 -14.63 -28.36 13.36
C ALA A 192 -14.69 -28.38 14.90
N ALA A 193 -13.66 -27.81 15.54
CA ALA A 193 -13.60 -27.63 16.99
C ALA A 193 -14.23 -26.30 17.46
N THR A 194 -14.39 -25.32 16.57
CA THR A 194 -14.88 -23.97 16.89
C THR A 194 -15.89 -23.48 15.84
N PRO A 195 -16.76 -22.50 16.17
CA PRO A 195 -17.57 -21.79 15.19
C PRO A 195 -16.75 -21.13 14.07
N ALA A 196 -15.54 -20.64 14.38
CA ALA A 196 -14.66 -20.01 13.40
C ALA A 196 -14.15 -21.03 12.36
N GLY A 197 -13.74 -22.23 12.80
CA GLY A 197 -13.34 -23.31 11.88
C GLY A 197 -14.49 -23.78 11.00
N ALA A 198 -15.69 -23.91 11.55
CA ALA A 198 -16.87 -24.26 10.76
C ALA A 198 -17.24 -23.18 9.73
N ALA A 199 -17.21 -21.91 10.12
CA ALA A 199 -17.41 -20.79 9.20
C ALA A 199 -16.34 -20.77 8.10
N ALA A 200 -15.06 -20.97 8.44
CA ALA A 200 -13.97 -21.05 7.48
C ALA A 200 -14.11 -22.24 6.51
N GLY A 201 -14.59 -23.39 6.98
CA GLY A 201 -14.93 -24.53 6.12
C GLY A 201 -16.08 -24.26 5.15
N LEU A 202 -17.13 -23.56 5.62
CA LEU A 202 -18.25 -23.11 4.79
C LEU A 202 -17.82 -22.05 3.76
N TYR A 203 -16.99 -21.08 4.13
CA TYR A 203 -16.41 -20.11 3.20
C TYR A 203 -15.47 -20.77 2.18
N THR A 204 -14.67 -21.76 2.59
CA THR A 204 -13.82 -22.55 1.69
C THR A 204 -14.66 -23.32 0.67
N LEU A 205 -15.78 -23.92 1.09
CA LEU A 205 -16.74 -24.53 0.16
C LEU A 205 -17.36 -23.48 -0.77
N ALA A 206 -17.75 -22.31 -0.24
CA ALA A 206 -18.39 -21.24 -1.02
C ALA A 206 -17.45 -20.70 -2.11
N ASP A 207 -16.16 -20.60 -1.79
CA ASP A 207 -15.12 -20.20 -2.72
C ASP A 207 -14.82 -21.25 -3.79
N ARG A 208 -14.65 -22.51 -3.39
CA ARG A 208 -14.49 -23.66 -4.31
C ARG A 208 -15.67 -23.75 -5.29
N VAL A 209 -16.90 -23.50 -4.82
CA VAL A 209 -18.08 -23.44 -5.69
C VAL A 209 -18.02 -22.24 -6.66
N ARG A 210 -17.74 -21.03 -6.19
CA ARG A 210 -17.65 -19.81 -7.03
C ARG A 210 -16.58 -19.91 -8.13
N SER A 211 -15.39 -20.41 -7.77
CA SER A 211 -14.28 -20.70 -8.70
C SER A 211 -14.49 -21.98 -9.56
N GLY A 212 -15.47 -22.80 -9.21
CA GLY A 212 -15.70 -24.10 -9.84
C GLY A 212 -14.54 -25.08 -9.67
N ALA A 213 -13.79 -24.98 -8.58
CA ALA A 213 -12.83 -25.98 -8.15
C ALA A 213 -13.56 -27.17 -7.45
N PRO A 214 -12.92 -28.35 -7.32
CA PRO A 214 -13.50 -29.46 -6.58
C PRO A 214 -13.84 -29.08 -5.14
N VAL A 215 -15.10 -29.19 -4.75
CA VAL A 215 -15.57 -28.89 -3.38
C VAL A 215 -14.85 -29.74 -2.32
N LEU A 216 -14.52 -30.99 -2.68
CA LEU A 216 -13.66 -31.88 -1.93
C LEU A 216 -12.58 -32.47 -2.87
N PRO A 217 -11.37 -31.88 -2.91
CA PRO A 217 -10.24 -32.37 -3.70
C PRO A 217 -9.83 -33.81 -3.35
N PRO A 218 -9.19 -34.54 -4.28
CA PRO A 218 -8.58 -35.83 -3.99
C PRO A 218 -7.57 -35.72 -2.85
N GLY A 219 -7.77 -36.48 -1.78
CA GLY A 219 -6.91 -36.45 -0.57
C GLY A 219 -7.34 -35.49 0.54
N ASP A 220 -8.36 -34.64 0.34
CA ASP A 220 -8.94 -33.81 1.41
C ASP A 220 -9.98 -34.56 2.27
N ASP A 221 -10.48 -35.72 1.83
CA ASP A 221 -11.54 -36.47 2.50
C ASP A 221 -11.08 -37.00 3.87
N GLY A 222 -11.65 -36.43 4.95
CA GLY A 222 -11.24 -36.69 6.33
C GLY A 222 -10.01 -35.91 6.80
N ARG A 223 -9.34 -35.15 5.92
CA ARG A 223 -8.16 -34.35 6.24
C ARG A 223 -8.56 -33.10 7.04
N VAL A 224 -7.73 -32.73 8.02
CA VAL A 224 -7.84 -31.44 8.71
C VAL A 224 -7.11 -30.37 7.90
N VAL A 225 -7.76 -29.24 7.70
CA VAL A 225 -7.28 -28.05 6.98
C VAL A 225 -7.42 -26.84 7.91
N ALA A 226 -6.39 -26.01 7.97
CA ALA A 226 -6.32 -24.82 8.81
C ALA A 226 -5.44 -23.76 8.12
N PRO A 227 -5.58 -22.46 8.43
CA PRO A 227 -4.73 -21.42 7.85
C PRO A 227 -3.32 -21.46 8.42
N ARG A 228 -2.30 -21.17 7.58
CA ARG A 228 -0.92 -21.05 8.03
C ARG A 228 -0.68 -19.81 8.90
N LEU A 229 -1.40 -18.72 8.66
CA LEU A 229 -1.31 -17.46 9.43
C LEU A 229 -2.57 -17.20 10.24
N GLY A 230 -2.39 -16.92 11.53
CA GLY A 230 -3.47 -16.77 12.51
C GLY A 230 -4.11 -15.40 12.54
N LEU A 231 -3.42 -14.36 12.07
CA LEU A 231 -3.94 -12.99 12.04
C LEU A 231 -3.96 -12.45 10.61
N ARG A 232 -5.13 -12.16 10.07
CA ARG A 232 -5.31 -11.73 8.67
C ARG A 232 -6.22 -10.51 8.65
N LEU A 233 -5.62 -9.33 8.56
CA LEU A 233 -6.29 -8.03 8.68
C LEU A 233 -6.56 -7.37 7.32
N VAL A 234 -7.66 -6.63 7.24
CA VAL A 234 -7.87 -5.54 6.26
C VAL A 234 -7.90 -4.17 6.96
N ASP A 235 -7.73 -3.09 6.20
CA ASP A 235 -8.18 -1.75 6.60
C ASP A 235 -9.72 -1.62 6.49
N SER A 236 -10.25 -0.43 6.73
CA SER A 236 -11.69 -0.13 6.66
C SER A 236 -12.21 0.13 5.24
N GLY A 237 -11.42 -0.17 4.20
CA GLY A 237 -11.81 -0.02 2.80
C GLY A 237 -12.32 1.40 2.47
N ALA A 238 -13.23 1.50 1.49
CA ALA A 238 -13.90 2.76 1.17
C ALA A 238 -15.21 2.97 1.94
N VAL A 239 -15.27 2.54 3.20
CA VAL A 239 -16.43 2.76 4.08
C VAL A 239 -16.54 4.24 4.42
N GLY A 240 -17.75 4.80 4.37
CA GLY A 240 -18.06 6.19 4.73
C GLY A 240 -17.55 7.27 3.78
N ILE A 241 -16.53 6.98 2.97
CA ILE A 241 -15.95 7.91 1.99
C ILE A 241 -17.03 8.49 1.05
N ASP A 242 -17.03 9.80 0.86
CA ASP A 242 -17.87 10.47 -0.13
C ASP A 242 -17.46 10.07 -1.56
N ALA A 243 -18.43 9.82 -2.43
CA ALA A 243 -18.24 9.31 -3.80
C ALA A 243 -18.54 10.34 -4.90
N ASP A 244 -18.95 11.57 -4.54
CA ASP A 244 -19.32 12.63 -5.49
C ASP A 244 -18.15 12.92 -6.46
N PRO A 245 -18.33 12.74 -7.78
CA PRO A 245 -17.36 13.12 -8.81
C PRO A 245 -16.85 14.56 -8.69
N ALA A 246 -17.65 15.50 -8.17
CA ALA A 246 -17.24 16.87 -7.94
C ALA A 246 -16.10 17.00 -6.91
N GLY A 247 -15.87 15.98 -6.07
CA GLY A 247 -14.72 15.88 -5.17
C GLY A 247 -13.39 15.49 -5.83
N TRP A 248 -13.43 14.99 -7.07
CA TRP A 248 -12.25 14.60 -7.86
C TRP A 248 -12.03 15.49 -9.09
N ALA A 249 -13.09 16.03 -9.68
CA ALA A 249 -13.03 16.81 -10.92
C ALA A 249 -12.12 18.05 -10.81
N GLY A 250 -10.94 17.98 -11.44
CA GLY A 250 -9.95 19.07 -11.43
C GLY A 250 -9.19 19.25 -10.11
N SER A 251 -9.35 18.34 -9.15
CA SER A 251 -8.80 18.40 -7.80
C SER A 251 -7.27 18.61 -7.75
N ASP A 252 -6.82 19.36 -6.75
CA ASP A 252 -5.43 19.41 -6.26
C ASP A 252 -5.34 19.03 -4.77
N ASP A 253 -6.33 18.30 -4.25
CA ASP A 253 -6.39 17.80 -2.88
C ASP A 253 -5.51 16.55 -2.68
N TYR A 254 -4.23 16.80 -2.43
CA TYR A 254 -3.24 15.81 -1.99
C TYR A 254 -3.27 15.55 -0.47
N SER A 255 -4.41 15.80 0.21
CA SER A 255 -4.60 15.43 1.62
C SER A 255 -4.56 13.91 1.82
N LEU A 256 -3.83 13.46 2.85
CA LEU A 256 -3.75 12.05 3.24
C LEU A 256 -4.87 11.64 4.23
N ASN A 257 -5.83 12.55 4.47
CA ASN A 257 -7.01 12.26 5.25
C ASN A 257 -7.96 11.30 4.49
N THR A 258 -8.02 10.05 4.96
CA THR A 258 -8.90 8.99 4.45
C THR A 258 -9.94 8.57 5.51
N ASP A 259 -10.35 9.50 6.38
CA ASP A 259 -11.23 9.18 7.50
C ASP A 259 -12.62 8.68 7.06
N VAL A 260 -13.09 7.63 7.74
CA VAL A 260 -14.30 6.86 7.41
C VAL A 260 -15.54 7.25 8.23
N VAL A 261 -15.41 8.20 9.16
CA VAL A 261 -16.52 8.73 9.98
C VAL A 261 -16.88 10.18 9.64
N GLY A 262 -15.95 10.93 9.05
CA GLY A 262 -16.03 12.36 8.75
C GLY A 262 -17.34 12.83 8.13
N PRO A 263 -17.87 12.19 7.08
CA PRO A 263 -19.16 12.59 6.47
C PRO A 263 -20.39 12.45 7.37
N ALA A 264 -20.28 11.80 8.54
CA ALA A 264 -21.31 11.77 9.58
C ALA A 264 -21.00 12.69 10.78
N VAL A 265 -19.89 13.42 10.77
CA VAL A 265 -19.51 14.34 11.84
C VAL A 265 -20.29 15.66 11.73
N LEU A 266 -20.76 16.14 12.89
CA LEU A 266 -21.31 17.49 13.04
C LEU A 266 -20.42 18.33 13.96
N SER A 267 -20.20 19.59 13.60
CA SER A 267 -19.36 20.52 14.37
C SER A 267 -19.96 20.90 15.73
N GLY A 268 -21.28 20.77 15.90
CA GLY A 268 -22.02 20.97 17.14
C GLY A 268 -23.04 19.85 17.40
N PRO A 269 -23.79 19.90 18.52
CA PRO A 269 -24.77 18.88 18.90
C PRO A 269 -25.77 18.56 17.76
N PRO A 270 -26.10 17.28 17.49
CA PRO A 270 -25.74 16.07 18.25
C PRO A 270 -24.33 15.51 18.03
N TYR A 271 -23.44 16.23 17.34
CA TYR A 271 -22.06 15.85 16.97
C TYR A 271 -21.92 14.69 15.98
N VAL A 272 -22.94 13.84 15.83
CA VAL A 272 -22.99 12.75 14.85
C VAL A 272 -24.35 12.74 14.14
N ASP A 273 -24.35 12.64 12.82
CA ASP A 273 -25.54 12.42 12.01
C ASP A 273 -25.88 10.93 11.96
N ALA A 274 -26.96 10.55 12.66
CA ALA A 274 -27.41 9.16 12.75
C ALA A 274 -27.88 8.55 11.40
N ALA A 275 -28.28 9.37 10.41
CA ALA A 275 -28.65 8.88 9.08
C ALA A 275 -27.39 8.56 8.26
N ALA A 276 -26.37 9.41 8.33
CA ALA A 276 -25.05 9.15 7.73
C ALA A 276 -24.39 7.92 8.38
N VAL A 277 -24.45 7.77 9.71
CA VAL A 277 -24.03 6.53 10.41
C VAL A 277 -24.78 5.30 9.90
N GLY A 278 -26.07 5.42 9.59
CA GLY A 278 -26.84 4.33 8.97
C GLY A 278 -26.27 3.88 7.62
N GLN A 279 -25.84 4.83 6.77
CA GLN A 279 -25.19 4.56 5.50
C GLN A 279 -23.80 3.93 5.68
N ILE A 280 -22.98 4.49 6.59
CA ILE A 280 -21.66 3.96 6.95
C ILE A 280 -21.79 2.52 7.48
N SER A 281 -22.80 2.24 8.32
CA SER A 281 -23.05 0.91 8.86
C SER A 281 -23.39 -0.12 7.77
N ALA A 282 -24.17 0.27 6.76
CA ALA A 282 -24.48 -0.61 5.63
C ALA A 282 -23.21 -0.96 4.81
N GLN A 283 -22.37 0.04 4.52
CA GLN A 283 -21.10 -0.15 3.80
C GLN A 283 -20.10 -0.97 4.61
N TYR A 284 -19.99 -0.75 5.93
CA TYR A 284 -19.12 -1.51 6.81
C TYR A 284 -19.53 -2.99 6.88
N ARG A 285 -20.84 -3.28 6.91
CA ARG A 285 -21.35 -4.66 6.83
C ARG A 285 -20.97 -5.33 5.51
N GLN A 286 -21.15 -4.64 4.39
CA GLN A 286 -20.74 -5.14 3.07
C GLN A 286 -19.24 -5.48 3.01
N LEU A 287 -18.37 -4.62 3.57
CA LEU A 287 -16.93 -4.86 3.65
C LEU A 287 -16.59 -6.06 4.55
N VAL A 288 -17.21 -6.15 5.73
CA VAL A 288 -17.00 -7.25 6.69
C VAL A 288 -17.41 -8.60 6.09
N ASP A 289 -18.59 -8.67 5.47
CA ASP A 289 -19.10 -9.90 4.85
C ASP A 289 -18.22 -10.34 3.67
N HIS A 290 -17.76 -9.40 2.84
CA HIS A 290 -16.82 -9.65 1.73
C HIS A 290 -15.47 -10.13 2.24
N SER A 291 -14.91 -9.46 3.26
CA SER A 291 -13.60 -9.78 3.82
C SER A 291 -13.59 -11.16 4.52
N LEU A 292 -14.67 -11.50 5.25
CA LEU A 292 -14.88 -12.84 5.80
C LEU A 292 -14.99 -13.90 4.69
N ALA A 293 -15.72 -13.61 3.61
CA ALA A 293 -15.83 -14.49 2.44
C ALA A 293 -14.53 -14.61 1.62
N GLN A 294 -13.58 -13.68 1.78
CA GLN A 294 -12.19 -13.78 1.32
C GLN A 294 -11.26 -14.43 2.35
N GLY A 295 -11.71 -14.69 3.58
CA GLY A 295 -10.96 -15.40 4.61
C GLY A 295 -10.11 -14.50 5.53
N TYR A 296 -10.38 -13.20 5.60
CA TYR A 296 -9.83 -12.33 6.63
C TYR A 296 -10.52 -12.55 7.97
N ASN A 297 -9.77 -12.40 9.07
CA ASN A 297 -10.26 -12.61 10.45
C ASN A 297 -9.98 -11.42 11.39
N GLY A 298 -9.65 -10.25 10.84
CA GLY A 298 -9.59 -9.00 11.57
C GLY A 298 -9.67 -7.78 10.66
N ILE A 299 -9.92 -6.62 11.25
CA ILE A 299 -10.13 -5.36 10.56
C ILE A 299 -9.58 -4.19 11.39
N VAL A 300 -8.99 -3.21 10.71
CA VAL A 300 -8.45 -1.99 11.28
C VAL A 300 -9.37 -0.81 10.93
N VAL A 301 -9.91 -0.14 11.95
CA VAL A 301 -10.72 1.08 11.84
C VAL A 301 -9.96 2.26 12.46
N GLN A 302 -10.26 3.50 12.08
CA GLN A 302 -9.57 4.68 12.62
C GLN A 302 -10.16 5.16 13.95
N GLY A 303 -9.31 5.81 14.75
CA GLY A 303 -9.66 6.61 15.92
C GLY A 303 -9.31 5.98 17.27
N PHE A 304 -8.98 6.84 18.24
CA PHE A 304 -8.70 6.51 19.64
C PHE A 304 -9.22 7.61 20.58
N LEU A 305 -8.66 8.83 20.50
CA LEU A 305 -9.08 9.98 21.32
C LEU A 305 -10.54 10.38 21.06
N GLU A 306 -10.99 10.10 19.84
CA GLU A 306 -12.33 10.29 19.32
C GLU A 306 -13.41 9.52 20.11
N TYR A 307 -13.00 8.57 20.96
CA TYR A 307 -13.86 7.75 21.81
C TYR A 307 -13.56 7.90 23.32
N VAL A 308 -12.75 8.90 23.73
CA VAL A 308 -12.24 9.06 25.11
C VAL A 308 -12.60 10.43 25.69
N THR A 309 -13.05 10.45 26.96
CA THR A 309 -13.39 11.68 27.71
C THR A 309 -12.37 12.06 28.79
N PHE A 310 -11.41 11.19 29.11
CA PHE A 310 -10.43 11.34 30.19
C PHE A 310 -11.09 11.71 31.52
N ASP A 311 -12.17 11.00 31.87
CA ASP A 311 -12.94 11.30 33.09
C ASP A 311 -12.08 11.15 34.36
N GLY A 312 -12.36 11.98 35.35
CA GLY A 312 -11.57 12.10 36.58
C GLY A 312 -10.20 12.79 36.44
N LEU A 313 -9.63 12.95 35.23
CA LEU A 313 -8.33 13.63 35.04
C LEU A 313 -8.43 15.15 34.89
N GLY A 314 -9.57 15.69 34.45
CA GLY A 314 -9.68 17.12 34.15
C GLY A 314 -8.82 17.55 32.96
N VAL A 315 -8.75 16.71 31.92
CA VAL A 315 -8.25 17.08 30.59
C VAL A 315 -9.21 18.08 29.94
N TYR A 316 -10.49 17.71 29.86
CA TYR A 316 -11.56 18.56 29.35
C TYR A 316 -12.28 19.29 30.50
N PRO A 317 -12.47 20.61 30.43
CA PRO A 317 -13.24 21.36 31.44
C PRO A 317 -14.75 21.06 31.38
N GLY A 318 -15.47 21.42 32.45
CA GLY A 318 -16.91 21.23 32.51
C GLY A 318 -17.65 21.99 31.41
N GLY A 319 -18.35 21.27 30.53
CA GLY A 319 -19.07 21.82 29.38
C GLY A 319 -18.30 21.82 28.06
N ASP A 320 -17.08 21.26 28.02
CA ASP A 320 -16.30 21.11 26.79
C ASP A 320 -16.99 20.17 25.77
N PRO A 321 -17.07 20.54 24.47
CA PRO A 321 -17.69 19.71 23.43
C PRO A 321 -17.02 18.34 23.23
N HIS A 322 -15.73 18.17 23.54
CA HIS A 322 -15.01 16.89 23.38
C HIS A 322 -15.71 15.75 24.13
N VAL A 323 -16.13 15.99 25.38
CA VAL A 323 -16.78 14.97 26.23
C VAL A 323 -18.12 14.52 25.64
N ALA A 324 -18.88 15.45 25.04
CA ALA A 324 -20.15 15.13 24.39
C ALA A 324 -19.95 14.45 23.03
N ARG A 325 -18.95 14.88 22.25
CA ARG A 325 -18.57 14.29 20.96
C ARG A 325 -18.09 12.85 21.13
N ALA A 326 -17.17 12.59 22.05
CA ALA A 326 -16.66 11.23 22.31
C ALA A 326 -17.76 10.26 22.76
N ARG A 327 -18.72 10.74 23.58
CA ARG A 327 -19.90 9.95 23.95
C ARG A 327 -20.80 9.64 22.74
N ALA A 328 -21.04 10.61 21.87
CA ALA A 328 -21.79 10.39 20.62
C ALA A 328 -21.07 9.41 19.67
N MET A 329 -19.73 9.45 19.59
CA MET A 329 -18.94 8.48 18.82
C MET A 329 -19.08 7.05 19.39
N VAL A 330 -18.97 6.88 20.71
CA VAL A 330 -19.19 5.58 21.37
C VAL A 330 -20.63 5.08 21.20
N GLU A 331 -21.63 5.97 21.29
CA GLU A 331 -23.05 5.62 21.14
C GLU A 331 -23.41 5.20 19.70
N HIS A 332 -22.98 5.96 18.70
CA HIS A 332 -23.39 5.75 17.30
C HIS A 332 -22.46 4.83 16.51
N PHE A 333 -21.13 4.95 16.64
CA PHE A 333 -20.17 4.11 15.93
C PHE A 333 -19.75 2.86 16.71
N GLY A 334 -19.81 2.89 18.05
CA GLY A 334 -19.56 1.72 18.89
C GLY A 334 -20.37 0.47 18.52
N PRO A 335 -21.65 0.57 18.11
CA PRO A 335 -22.42 -0.55 17.56
C PRO A 335 -22.06 -0.94 16.10
N VAL A 336 -21.47 -0.03 15.31
CA VAL A 336 -21.10 -0.30 13.92
C VAL A 336 -19.91 -1.23 13.86
N TRP A 337 -18.78 -0.86 14.49
CA TRP A 337 -17.56 -1.67 14.43
C TRP A 337 -17.72 -3.02 15.14
N ARG A 338 -18.59 -3.08 16.15
CA ARG A 338 -18.96 -4.32 16.86
C ARG A 338 -19.50 -5.41 15.94
N TYR A 339 -20.10 -5.07 14.78
CA TYR A 339 -20.59 -6.06 13.82
C TYR A 339 -19.52 -7.08 13.41
N ALA A 340 -18.29 -6.60 13.19
CA ALA A 340 -17.15 -7.45 12.85
C ALA A 340 -16.76 -8.38 14.02
N ALA A 341 -16.78 -7.88 15.26
CA ALA A 341 -16.48 -8.68 16.46
C ALA A 341 -17.57 -9.71 16.79
N ASP A 342 -18.85 -9.37 16.61
CA ASP A 342 -19.98 -10.31 16.64
C ASP A 342 -19.71 -11.47 15.66
N LEU A 343 -19.31 -11.15 14.43
CA LEU A 343 -18.95 -12.11 13.39
C LEU A 343 -17.58 -12.81 13.59
N GLY A 344 -16.84 -12.45 14.64
CA GLY A 344 -15.60 -13.13 15.04
C GLY A 344 -14.30 -12.56 14.49
N MET A 345 -14.36 -11.42 13.79
CA MET A 345 -13.16 -10.67 13.40
C MET A 345 -12.56 -9.95 14.62
N LYS A 346 -11.23 -9.94 14.73
CA LYS A 346 -10.52 -9.03 15.64
C LYS A 346 -10.63 -7.59 15.13
N VAL A 347 -11.23 -6.69 15.92
CA VAL A 347 -11.35 -5.26 15.56
C VAL A 347 -10.25 -4.46 16.24
N TYR A 348 -9.31 -3.93 15.47
CA TYR A 348 -8.25 -3.04 15.94
C TYR A 348 -8.57 -1.60 15.58
N PHE A 349 -8.21 -0.68 16.47
CA PHE A 349 -8.38 0.75 16.27
C PHE A 349 -7.02 1.40 16.03
N MET A 350 -6.86 2.17 14.95
CA MET A 350 -5.60 2.81 14.58
C MET A 350 -5.55 4.27 15.04
N THR A 351 -4.37 4.71 15.50
CA THR A 351 -4.10 6.10 15.85
C THR A 351 -2.63 6.48 15.59
N ASP A 352 -2.41 7.75 15.30
CA ASP A 352 -1.08 8.33 15.08
C ASP A 352 -0.60 9.03 16.34
N MET A 353 0.42 8.46 16.98
CA MET A 353 0.97 8.97 18.24
C MET A 353 2.14 9.93 17.98
N LEU A 354 2.15 11.13 18.54
CA LEU A 354 1.35 11.60 19.67
C LEU A 354 0.00 12.22 19.24
N ALA A 355 -1.10 11.51 19.47
CA ALA A 355 -2.45 12.00 19.23
C ALA A 355 -2.81 13.04 20.31
N ILE A 356 -3.40 14.15 19.91
CA ILE A 356 -3.71 15.30 20.77
C ILE A 356 -4.98 16.03 20.32
N SER A 357 -5.58 16.77 21.24
CA SER A 357 -6.47 17.90 20.93
C SER A 357 -6.09 19.10 21.80
N PRO A 358 -6.59 20.34 21.56
CA PRO A 358 -6.08 21.53 22.23
C PRO A 358 -6.15 21.48 23.78
N PRO A 359 -7.27 21.03 24.41
CA PRO A 359 -7.31 20.88 25.87
C PRO A 359 -6.36 19.82 26.41
N LEU A 360 -6.16 18.70 25.67
CA LEU A 360 -5.21 17.64 26.04
C LEU A 360 -3.76 18.13 25.94
N ARG A 361 -3.39 18.81 24.86
CA ARG A 361 -2.08 19.45 24.69
C ARG A 361 -1.79 20.41 25.86
N ASP A 362 -2.76 21.23 26.26
CA ASP A 362 -2.59 22.16 27.38
C ASP A 362 -2.65 21.47 28.75
N HIS A 363 -3.30 20.32 28.90
CA HIS A 363 -3.20 19.47 30.10
C HIS A 363 -1.78 18.89 30.22
N LEU A 364 -1.25 18.26 29.17
CA LEU A 364 0.10 17.68 29.14
C LEU A 364 1.16 18.73 29.46
N ARG A 365 1.07 19.94 28.87
CA ARG A 365 1.94 21.09 29.18
C ARG A 365 1.95 21.52 30.67
N ARG A 366 0.93 21.18 31.46
CA ARG A 366 0.88 21.45 32.91
C ARG A 366 1.48 20.34 33.77
N LEU A 367 1.73 19.15 33.21
CA LEU A 367 2.43 18.08 33.91
C LEU A 367 3.91 18.45 34.09
N PRO A 368 4.57 18.05 35.19
CA PRO A 368 6.03 18.14 35.27
C PRO A 368 6.63 17.19 34.22
N GLY A 369 7.44 17.72 33.30
CA GLY A 369 7.90 17.04 32.07
C GLY A 369 7.21 17.58 30.80
N GLY A 370 5.97 18.07 30.91
CA GLY A 370 5.27 18.75 29.82
C GLY A 370 4.95 17.84 28.63
N MET A 371 5.54 18.17 27.48
CA MET A 371 5.39 17.42 26.21
C MET A 371 6.55 16.43 25.95
N ASP A 372 7.38 16.14 26.95
CA ASP A 372 8.50 15.20 26.82
C ASP A 372 7.99 13.76 26.65
N THR A 373 8.24 13.17 25.48
CA THR A 373 7.81 11.80 25.15
C THR A 373 8.70 10.71 25.76
N GLU A 374 9.81 11.06 26.40
CA GLU A 374 10.59 10.11 27.22
C GLU A 374 10.04 10.00 28.66
N ASP A 375 9.21 10.96 29.10
CA ASP A 375 8.64 11.00 30.46
C ASP A 375 7.38 10.13 30.60
N ALA A 376 7.43 9.12 31.47
CA ALA A 376 6.31 8.23 31.76
C ALA A 376 5.04 8.94 32.28
N ARG A 377 5.15 10.19 32.79
CA ARG A 377 4.01 10.97 33.28
C ARG A 377 3.14 11.54 32.16
N LEU A 378 3.71 11.81 30.97
CA LEU A 378 2.91 12.09 29.78
C LEU A 378 2.08 10.85 29.41
N TRP A 379 2.73 9.68 29.43
CA TRP A 379 2.09 8.41 29.05
C TRP A 379 1.03 7.93 30.04
N SER A 380 1.08 8.29 31.32
CA SER A 380 0.04 7.91 32.28
C SER A 380 -1.34 8.52 31.97
N VAL A 381 -1.41 9.67 31.29
CA VAL A 381 -2.67 10.24 30.77
C VAL A 381 -3.24 9.34 29.66
N TYR A 382 -2.39 8.91 28.73
CA TYR A 382 -2.77 7.99 27.66
C TYR A 382 -3.13 6.59 28.18
N GLN A 383 -2.50 6.12 29.26
CA GLN A 383 -2.90 4.88 29.95
C GLN A 383 -4.32 4.98 30.52
N ALA A 384 -4.69 6.11 31.14
CA ALA A 384 -6.04 6.32 31.63
C ALA A 384 -7.06 6.35 30.47
N GLY A 385 -6.75 7.09 29.40
CA GLY A 385 -7.57 7.13 28.18
C GLY A 385 -7.73 5.76 27.52
N LEU A 386 -6.68 4.93 27.49
CA LEU A 386 -6.73 3.57 26.94
C LEU A 386 -7.56 2.60 27.79
N ARG A 387 -7.55 2.75 29.13
CA ARG A 387 -8.47 2.01 30.02
C ARG A 387 -9.93 2.43 29.79
N GLU A 388 -10.20 3.73 29.67
CA GLU A 388 -11.53 4.24 29.36
C GLU A 388 -12.02 3.76 27.98
N PHE A 389 -11.14 3.77 26.98
CA PHE A 389 -11.39 3.27 25.64
C PHE A 389 -11.80 1.79 25.65
N PHE A 390 -11.01 0.91 26.27
CA PHE A 390 -11.33 -0.52 26.36
C PHE A 390 -12.55 -0.82 27.25
N ALA A 391 -12.85 0.02 28.25
CA ALA A 391 -14.09 -0.09 29.02
C ALA A 391 -15.33 0.30 28.21
N SER A 392 -15.20 1.30 27.32
CA SER A 392 -16.28 1.82 26.48
C SER A 392 -16.54 0.95 25.24
N LEU A 393 -15.48 0.38 24.67
CA LEU A 393 -15.50 -0.48 23.48
C LEU A 393 -14.90 -1.87 23.81
N PRO A 394 -15.52 -2.66 24.70
CA PRO A 394 -14.94 -3.91 25.25
C PRO A 394 -14.75 -5.04 24.23
N TYR A 395 -15.21 -4.87 22.99
CA TYR A 395 -15.00 -5.78 21.87
C TYR A 395 -13.73 -5.47 21.05
N ALA A 396 -13.08 -4.31 21.25
CA ALA A 396 -11.86 -3.94 20.54
C ALA A 396 -10.72 -4.91 20.91
N ALA A 397 -10.12 -5.57 19.92
CA ALA A 397 -9.04 -6.54 20.14
C ALA A 397 -7.72 -5.89 20.57
N GLY A 398 -7.55 -4.59 20.27
CA GLY A 398 -6.32 -3.87 20.56
C GLY A 398 -6.24 -2.50 19.90
N LEU A 399 -5.10 -1.84 20.07
CA LEU A 399 -4.76 -0.55 19.45
C LEU A 399 -3.62 -0.75 18.45
N MET A 400 -3.75 -0.19 17.26
CA MET A 400 -2.66 -0.06 16.29
C MET A 400 -2.07 1.35 16.37
N VAL A 401 -0.75 1.45 16.45
CA VAL A 401 -0.03 2.72 16.64
C VAL A 401 1.00 2.92 15.54
N ARG A 402 0.93 4.06 14.86
CA ARG A 402 2.03 4.64 14.07
C ARG A 402 2.57 5.86 14.82
N ILE A 403 3.86 6.15 14.68
CA ILE A 403 4.50 7.36 15.25
C ILE A 403 5.24 8.22 14.23
N GLY A 404 5.44 7.68 13.03
CA GLY A 404 6.33 8.24 12.03
C GLY A 404 5.67 9.16 11.01
N GLU A 405 4.37 9.43 11.15
CA GLU A 405 3.59 10.35 10.31
C GLU A 405 2.57 11.09 11.19
N GLY A 406 2.14 12.28 10.75
CA GLY A 406 1.15 13.10 11.43
C GLY A 406 1.16 14.55 10.95
N GLY A 407 0.41 15.42 11.62
CA GLY A 407 0.28 16.85 11.29
C GLY A 407 -0.86 17.17 10.33
N ASP A 408 -0.88 18.41 9.84
CA ASP A 408 -2.06 19.02 9.21
C ASP A 408 -2.59 18.32 7.95
N ILE A 409 -1.78 17.50 7.27
CA ILE A 409 -2.18 16.72 6.09
C ILE A 409 -3.16 15.58 6.39
N TYR A 410 -3.44 15.33 7.67
CA TYR A 410 -4.46 14.39 8.16
C TYR A 410 -5.65 15.08 8.85
N SER A 411 -5.65 16.42 8.95
CA SER A 411 -6.70 17.17 9.65
C SER A 411 -8.07 17.07 8.95
N PHE A 412 -9.17 17.06 9.71
CA PHE A 412 -10.54 17.07 9.19
C PHE A 412 -11.27 18.38 9.56
N PRO A 413 -11.96 19.07 8.63
CA PRO A 413 -12.68 20.30 8.94
C PRO A 413 -13.74 20.14 10.05
N GLY A 414 -13.59 20.88 11.15
CA GLY A 414 -14.47 20.75 12.32
C GLY A 414 -14.05 19.67 13.33
N TRP A 415 -12.91 19.01 13.11
CA TRP A 415 -12.21 18.11 14.03
C TRP A 415 -10.89 18.79 14.46
N ASP A 416 -10.72 19.06 15.75
CA ASP A 416 -9.50 19.66 16.31
C ASP A 416 -8.56 18.63 16.98
N TYR A 417 -8.89 17.35 16.87
CA TYR A 417 -7.94 16.26 17.15
C TYR A 417 -6.93 16.17 15.99
N THR A 418 -5.65 16.04 16.34
CA THR A 418 -4.49 16.04 15.43
C THR A 418 -3.42 15.10 15.99
N SER A 419 -2.40 14.79 15.18
CA SER A 419 -1.25 13.99 15.61
C SER A 419 0.06 14.77 15.43
N GLU A 420 1.01 14.58 16.34
CA GLU A 420 2.37 15.11 16.21
C GLU A 420 3.41 13.99 16.10
N ILE A 421 4.26 14.08 15.07
CA ILE A 421 5.52 13.33 15.02
C ILE A 421 6.40 13.85 16.17
N ALA A 422 6.26 13.25 17.34
CA ALA A 422 6.85 13.68 18.62
C ALA A 422 7.61 12.55 19.34
N VAL A 423 7.35 11.29 19.01
CA VAL A 423 8.07 10.13 19.54
C VAL A 423 9.28 9.87 18.63
N LYS A 424 10.43 10.49 18.93
CA LYS A 424 11.60 10.58 18.01
C LYS A 424 12.84 9.79 18.42
N THR A 425 12.89 9.29 19.65
CA THR A 425 14.06 8.58 20.20
C THR A 425 13.71 7.13 20.56
N PRO A 426 14.68 6.20 20.53
CA PRO A 426 14.45 4.83 21.03
C PRO A 426 13.95 4.80 22.47
N ALA A 427 14.37 5.76 23.31
CA ALA A 427 13.86 5.94 24.66
C ALA A 427 12.36 6.29 24.67
N ALA A 428 11.92 7.28 23.88
CA ALA A 428 10.51 7.67 23.78
C ALA A 428 9.63 6.52 23.26
N VAL A 429 10.08 5.77 22.24
CA VAL A 429 9.36 4.58 21.75
C VAL A 429 9.24 3.52 22.84
N ARG A 430 10.32 3.25 23.58
CA ARG A 430 10.35 2.26 24.66
C ARG A 430 9.53 2.68 25.89
N THR A 431 9.42 3.97 26.20
CA THR A 431 8.52 4.48 27.26
C THR A 431 7.07 4.39 26.82
N MET A 432 6.74 4.81 25.59
CA MET A 432 5.40 4.68 25.00
C MET A 432 4.93 3.23 25.01
N LEU A 433 5.69 2.31 24.40
CA LEU A 433 5.26 0.93 24.21
C LEU A 433 5.03 0.23 25.55
N ARG A 434 5.91 0.40 26.54
CA ARG A 434 5.69 -0.13 27.90
C ARG A 434 4.37 0.37 28.48
N ALA A 435 4.13 1.68 28.45
CA ALA A 435 2.93 2.25 29.03
C ALA A 435 1.64 1.74 28.36
N LEU A 436 1.64 1.59 27.02
CA LEU A 436 0.49 1.04 26.30
C LEU A 436 0.31 -0.48 26.53
N LEU A 437 1.41 -1.24 26.59
CA LEU A 437 1.40 -2.68 26.83
C LEU A 437 0.95 -3.03 28.27
N ASP A 438 1.37 -2.25 29.28
CA ASP A 438 0.90 -2.39 30.67
C ASP A 438 -0.65 -2.45 30.72
N VAL A 439 -1.32 -1.53 30.01
CA VAL A 439 -2.79 -1.44 29.94
C VAL A 439 -3.40 -2.49 29.03
N ALA A 440 -2.73 -2.83 27.93
CA ALA A 440 -3.20 -3.90 27.04
C ALA A 440 -3.23 -5.27 27.75
N GLY A 441 -2.20 -5.52 28.58
CA GLY A 441 -2.08 -6.73 29.41
C GLY A 441 -3.13 -6.84 30.52
N GLU A 442 -3.62 -5.72 31.08
CA GLU A 442 -4.75 -5.74 32.03
C GLU A 442 -6.02 -6.39 31.43
N GLY A 443 -6.21 -6.22 30.12
CA GLY A 443 -7.42 -6.63 29.40
C GLY A 443 -7.24 -7.75 28.36
N GLY A 444 -6.04 -8.31 28.23
CA GLY A 444 -5.70 -9.32 27.21
C GLY A 444 -5.81 -8.82 25.76
N ARG A 445 -5.44 -7.56 25.52
CA ARG A 445 -5.52 -6.87 24.21
C ARG A 445 -4.15 -6.80 23.55
N ASP A 446 -4.07 -6.75 22.22
CA ASP A 446 -2.78 -6.55 21.54
C ASP A 446 -2.47 -5.03 21.36
N ILE A 447 -1.18 -4.67 21.33
CA ILE A 447 -0.70 -3.41 20.74
C ILE A 447 0.00 -3.74 19.42
N ILE A 448 -0.52 -3.25 18.30
CA ILE A 448 0.11 -3.39 16.98
C ILE A 448 0.96 -2.15 16.69
N PHE A 449 2.27 -2.23 16.91
CA PHE A 449 3.19 -1.15 16.59
C PHE A 449 3.61 -1.21 15.11
N ARG A 450 3.28 -0.18 14.34
CA ARG A 450 3.75 -0.01 12.96
C ARG A 450 5.15 0.57 12.94
N THR A 451 6.08 -0.08 12.24
CA THR A 451 7.46 0.43 12.11
C THR A 451 7.58 1.61 11.15
N TRP A 452 6.59 1.83 10.26
CA TRP A 452 6.64 2.84 9.20
C TRP A 452 6.91 4.27 9.73
N SER A 453 7.91 4.95 9.15
CA SER A 453 8.38 6.24 9.63
C SER A 453 9.20 7.04 8.61
N ILE A 454 8.90 8.34 8.47
CA ILE A 454 9.59 9.28 7.57
C ILE A 454 10.76 10.04 8.24
N GLY A 455 11.14 9.62 9.46
CA GLY A 455 12.16 10.28 10.28
C GLY A 455 13.62 10.02 9.87
N VAL A 456 14.55 10.58 10.65
CA VAL A 456 16.01 10.39 10.51
C VAL A 456 16.58 9.79 11.79
N GLY A 457 17.57 8.90 11.67
CA GLY A 457 18.11 8.11 12.78
C GLY A 457 17.23 6.91 13.12
N ALA A 458 17.53 6.18 14.20
CA ALA A 458 16.98 4.85 14.45
C ALA A 458 15.44 4.75 14.42
N VAL A 459 14.69 5.75 14.91
CA VAL A 459 13.20 5.76 14.86
C VAL A 459 12.65 6.09 13.47
N GLY A 460 13.46 6.68 12.59
CA GLY A 460 13.19 6.73 11.14
C GLY A 460 13.54 5.40 10.47
N GLU A 461 14.79 4.96 10.62
CA GLU A 461 15.37 3.87 9.86
C GLU A 461 14.96 2.46 10.36
N MET A 462 14.27 2.30 11.52
CA MET A 462 13.79 1.01 12.06
C MET A 462 12.90 0.16 11.12
N HIS A 463 12.35 0.75 10.06
CA HIS A 463 11.55 0.04 9.05
C HIS A 463 12.37 -0.42 7.83
N ILE A 464 13.65 -0.07 7.76
CA ILE A 464 14.57 -0.39 6.65
C ILE A 464 15.95 -0.90 7.09
N ASP A 465 16.30 -0.78 8.37
CA ASP A 465 17.60 -1.12 8.91
C ASP A 465 17.52 -2.02 10.15
N ALA A 466 18.37 -3.05 10.16
CA ALA A 466 18.43 -4.08 11.19
C ALA A 466 19.01 -3.59 12.52
N GLU A 467 19.99 -2.67 12.50
CA GLU A 467 20.59 -2.12 13.72
C GLU A 467 19.59 -1.18 14.42
N SER A 468 18.98 -0.29 13.65
CA SER A 468 17.88 0.60 14.07
C SER A 468 16.69 -0.17 14.64
N TYR A 469 16.27 -1.27 14.01
CA TYR A 469 15.23 -2.16 14.54
C TYR A 469 15.59 -2.68 15.94
N GLN A 470 16.84 -3.13 16.14
CA GLN A 470 17.29 -3.64 17.45
C GLN A 470 17.47 -2.53 18.50
N GLU A 471 17.94 -1.34 18.11
CA GLU A 471 18.05 -0.19 19.02
C GLU A 471 16.67 0.23 19.55
N VAL A 472 15.65 0.27 18.69
CA VAL A 472 14.29 0.68 19.06
C VAL A 472 13.48 -0.43 19.74
N LEU A 473 13.46 -1.64 19.19
CA LEU A 473 12.56 -2.73 19.61
C LEU A 473 13.25 -3.93 20.26
N GLY A 474 14.58 -4.08 20.12
CA GLY A 474 15.33 -5.20 20.69
C GLY A 474 15.15 -5.32 22.20
N GLY A 475 14.88 -6.52 22.70
CA GLY A 475 14.66 -6.77 24.13
C GLY A 475 13.34 -6.21 24.70
N ILE A 476 12.40 -5.75 23.85
CA ILE A 476 10.98 -5.70 24.24
C ILE A 476 10.40 -7.08 23.97
N ASP A 477 10.13 -7.83 25.02
CA ASP A 477 9.52 -9.18 24.97
C ASP A 477 8.22 -9.14 25.78
N ASP A 478 7.10 -9.07 25.07
CA ASP A 478 5.76 -8.95 25.62
C ASP A 478 4.78 -9.72 24.73
N PRO A 479 3.93 -10.61 25.27
CA PRO A 479 3.04 -11.44 24.46
C PRO A 479 1.96 -10.63 23.73
N TYR A 480 1.69 -9.39 24.13
CA TYR A 480 0.70 -8.50 23.53
C TYR A 480 1.28 -7.55 22.48
N LEU A 481 2.61 -7.49 22.31
CA LEU A 481 3.25 -6.68 21.28
C LEU A 481 3.28 -7.41 19.93
N ILE A 482 2.60 -6.84 18.93
CA ILE A 482 2.71 -7.21 17.52
C ILE A 482 3.45 -6.09 16.78
N VAL A 483 4.46 -6.43 15.98
CA VAL A 483 5.21 -5.46 15.18
C VAL A 483 4.87 -5.62 13.70
N SER A 484 4.27 -4.57 13.14
CA SER A 484 3.73 -4.48 11.78
C SER A 484 4.71 -3.76 10.85
N THR A 485 5.09 -4.39 9.74
CA THR A 485 6.14 -3.90 8.82
C THR A 485 5.79 -4.21 7.36
N LYS A 486 5.95 -3.21 6.47
CA LYS A 486 5.75 -3.35 5.01
C LYS A 486 6.64 -4.48 4.43
N TYR A 487 6.12 -5.26 3.48
CA TYR A 487 6.83 -6.41 2.89
C TYR A 487 8.14 -6.04 2.16
N CYS A 488 8.27 -4.78 1.71
CA CYS A 488 9.49 -4.23 1.13
C CYS A 488 10.15 -3.23 2.09
N LEU A 489 11.43 -2.94 1.86
CA LEU A 489 12.08 -1.75 2.43
C LEU A 489 11.38 -0.50 1.89
N GLY A 490 11.24 0.58 2.67
CA GLY A 490 10.62 1.82 2.23
C GLY A 490 9.11 1.71 1.99
N ASP A 491 8.59 2.50 1.04
CA ASP A 491 7.13 2.67 0.85
C ASP A 491 6.58 2.00 -0.41
N TYR A 492 6.40 0.67 -0.38
CA TYR A 492 5.64 -0.13 -1.35
C TYR A 492 6.02 -0.08 -2.85
N TYR A 493 6.78 0.91 -3.34
CA TYR A 493 7.22 1.01 -4.73
C TYR A 493 7.85 -0.30 -5.22
N SER A 494 7.66 -0.58 -6.51
CA SER A 494 8.41 -1.63 -7.21
C SER A 494 9.91 -1.33 -7.22
N HIS A 495 10.73 -2.35 -7.44
CA HIS A 495 12.19 -2.31 -7.32
C HIS A 495 12.73 -2.09 -5.89
N LEU A 496 11.89 -1.98 -4.86
CA LEU A 496 12.33 -2.03 -3.48
C LEU A 496 12.61 -3.49 -3.05
N PRO A 497 13.74 -3.78 -2.37
CA PRO A 497 14.03 -5.12 -1.85
C PRO A 497 13.02 -5.57 -0.81
N PHE A 498 12.91 -6.89 -0.61
CA PHE A 498 12.17 -7.44 0.54
C PHE A 498 12.71 -6.92 1.88
N ASN A 499 11.81 -6.69 2.83
CA ASN A 499 12.14 -6.07 4.10
C ASN A 499 12.87 -7.04 5.04
N HIS A 500 14.20 -6.97 5.06
CA HIS A 500 15.02 -7.85 5.89
C HIS A 500 14.77 -7.68 7.41
N THR A 501 14.15 -6.58 7.87
CA THR A 501 13.76 -6.44 9.29
C THR A 501 12.65 -7.42 9.70
N LEU A 502 11.89 -7.98 8.76
CA LEU A 502 10.91 -9.06 9.02
C LEU A 502 11.58 -10.41 9.30
N GLU A 503 12.83 -10.61 8.88
CA GLU A 503 13.59 -11.86 9.02
C GLU A 503 14.22 -12.03 10.42
N MET A 504 13.88 -11.12 11.35
CA MET A 504 14.53 -10.98 12.65
C MET A 504 13.59 -10.42 13.74
N GLY A 505 14.09 -10.36 14.97
CA GLY A 505 13.33 -9.94 16.17
C GLY A 505 12.73 -11.13 16.92
N THR A 506 12.25 -10.87 18.13
CA THR A 506 11.57 -11.87 18.99
C THR A 506 10.07 -11.59 19.15
N GLN A 507 9.63 -10.40 18.76
CA GLN A 507 8.24 -9.96 18.81
C GLN A 507 7.40 -10.68 17.76
N ARG A 508 6.11 -10.87 18.06
CA ARG A 508 5.10 -11.33 17.08
C ARG A 508 5.09 -10.37 15.89
N ARG A 509 5.11 -10.87 14.65
CA ARG A 509 5.21 -10.06 13.42
C ARG A 509 4.00 -10.22 12.52
N ILE A 510 3.57 -9.12 11.91
CA ILE A 510 2.68 -9.14 10.75
C ILE A 510 3.30 -8.37 9.57
N VAL A 511 3.02 -8.86 8.36
CA VAL A 511 3.50 -8.27 7.10
C VAL A 511 2.43 -7.33 6.54
N GLU A 512 2.77 -6.06 6.30
CA GLU A 512 1.87 -5.13 5.62
C GLU A 512 2.01 -5.26 4.08
N PHE A 513 0.86 -5.31 3.40
CA PHE A 513 0.72 -5.32 1.94
C PHE A 513 -0.24 -4.22 1.50
N GLN A 514 -0.01 -3.63 0.31
CA GLN A 514 -0.90 -2.64 -0.27
C GLN A 514 -1.53 -3.18 -1.56
N ALA A 515 -2.84 -3.44 -1.53
CA ALA A 515 -3.56 -4.01 -2.67
C ALA A 515 -3.93 -2.96 -3.71
N ARG A 516 -4.37 -1.76 -3.28
CA ARG A 516 -4.73 -0.63 -4.16
C ARG A 516 -3.54 -0.01 -4.88
N ARG A 517 -2.30 -0.22 -4.44
CA ARG A 517 -1.07 0.28 -5.11
C ARG A 517 -1.12 1.77 -5.46
N GLU A 518 -1.05 2.57 -4.39
CA GLU A 518 -0.92 4.03 -4.36
C GLU A 518 -0.03 4.60 -5.47
N PHE A 519 1.26 4.24 -5.48
CA PHE A 519 2.24 4.76 -6.44
C PHE A 519 2.11 4.16 -7.85
N GLU A 520 1.14 3.27 -8.08
CA GLU A 520 0.91 2.59 -9.37
C GLU A 520 -0.52 2.86 -9.86
N VAL A 521 -0.85 4.15 -9.87
CA VAL A 521 -2.11 4.73 -10.34
C VAL A 521 -3.33 4.28 -9.54
N PHE A 522 -3.16 4.13 -8.22
CA PHE A 522 -4.21 3.77 -7.26
C PHE A 522 -5.06 2.54 -7.67
N GLY A 523 -4.46 1.60 -8.40
CA GLY A 523 -5.09 0.34 -8.76
C GLY A 523 -6.08 0.45 -9.92
N ALA A 524 -6.12 1.59 -10.61
CA ALA A 524 -6.85 1.76 -11.86
C ALA A 524 -6.24 0.94 -13.01
N LEU A 525 -4.98 0.50 -12.89
CA LEU A 525 -4.30 -0.37 -13.85
C LEU A 525 -4.30 -1.84 -13.38
N PRO A 526 -4.40 -2.83 -14.31
CA PRO A 526 -4.08 -4.22 -14.04
C PRO A 526 -2.71 -4.35 -13.37
N ASN A 527 -2.64 -5.04 -12.24
CA ASN A 527 -1.44 -5.08 -11.40
C ASN A 527 -1.45 -6.31 -10.48
N ASP A 528 -1.06 -7.48 -10.99
CA ASP A 528 -1.06 -8.75 -10.22
C ASP A 528 0.20 -8.93 -9.38
N LEU A 529 0.04 -8.89 -8.06
CA LEU A 529 1.14 -9.00 -7.10
C LEU A 529 1.29 -10.40 -6.50
N GLY A 530 0.49 -11.38 -6.94
CA GLY A 530 0.40 -12.70 -6.29
C GLY A 530 1.75 -13.42 -6.17
N THR A 531 2.56 -13.42 -7.23
CA THR A 531 3.92 -13.99 -7.19
C THR A 531 4.83 -13.24 -6.21
N LEU A 532 4.78 -11.91 -6.20
CA LEU A 532 5.63 -11.06 -5.35
C LEU A 532 5.27 -11.23 -3.86
N HIS A 533 3.98 -11.19 -3.52
CA HIS A 533 3.48 -11.39 -2.16
C HIS A 533 3.71 -12.83 -1.68
N GLY A 534 3.53 -13.84 -2.54
CA GLY A 534 3.82 -15.24 -2.20
C GLY A 534 5.30 -15.50 -1.97
N ALA A 535 6.18 -14.90 -2.78
CA ALA A 535 7.63 -14.97 -2.58
C ALA A 535 8.07 -14.27 -1.27
N ALA A 536 7.47 -13.11 -0.95
CA ALA A 536 7.69 -12.41 0.31
C ALA A 536 7.29 -13.27 1.52
N LEU A 537 6.07 -13.81 1.52
CA LEU A 537 5.56 -14.64 2.62
C LEU A 537 6.39 -15.90 2.84
N ARG A 538 6.70 -16.65 1.78
CA ARG A 538 7.56 -17.85 1.89
C ARG A 538 8.97 -17.50 2.41
N ARG A 539 9.54 -16.36 2.00
CA ARG A 539 10.84 -15.89 2.53
C ARG A 539 10.76 -15.60 4.03
N PHE A 540 9.80 -14.78 4.47
CA PHE A 540 9.71 -14.35 5.86
C PHE A 540 9.34 -15.51 6.80
N LEU A 541 8.46 -16.42 6.37
CA LEU A 541 8.06 -17.59 7.15
C LEU A 541 9.16 -18.66 7.26
N ALA A 542 10.10 -18.70 6.30
CA ALA A 542 11.29 -19.55 6.39
C ALA A 542 12.39 -18.96 7.28
N ALA A 543 12.47 -17.62 7.37
CA ALA A 543 13.49 -16.91 8.16
C ALA A 543 13.07 -16.68 9.62
N ASN A 544 11.80 -16.32 9.86
CA ASN A 544 11.30 -15.88 11.17
C ASN A 544 10.00 -16.59 11.57
N PRO A 545 10.01 -17.47 12.57
CA PRO A 545 8.81 -18.18 13.03
C PRO A 545 7.80 -17.28 13.74
N GLN A 546 8.16 -16.04 14.12
CA GLN A 546 7.25 -15.08 14.77
C GLN A 546 6.30 -14.39 13.77
N VAL A 547 6.44 -14.63 12.46
CA VAL A 547 5.49 -14.12 11.46
C VAL A 547 4.18 -14.91 11.56
N GLU A 548 3.21 -14.32 12.26
CA GLU A 548 1.92 -14.92 12.57
C GLU A 548 0.78 -14.43 11.67
N GLY A 549 1.01 -13.38 10.87
CA GLY A 549 -0.08 -12.69 10.18
C GLY A 549 0.30 -11.70 9.08
N VAL A 550 -0.75 -11.10 8.52
CA VAL A 550 -0.71 -10.06 7.48
C VAL A 550 -1.71 -8.95 7.76
N TRP A 551 -1.44 -7.77 7.19
CA TRP A 551 -2.44 -6.71 7.05
C TRP A 551 -2.43 -6.17 5.62
N THR A 552 -3.60 -6.22 4.96
CA THR A 552 -3.77 -5.77 3.57
C THR A 552 -4.52 -4.45 3.53
N TRP A 553 -3.90 -3.43 2.94
CA TRP A 553 -4.50 -2.13 2.69
C TRP A 553 -5.34 -2.23 1.42
N THR A 554 -6.67 -2.19 1.56
CA THR A 554 -7.64 -2.36 0.48
C THR A 554 -8.05 -1.04 -0.14
N GLN A 555 -8.00 0.08 0.60
CA GLN A 555 -8.29 1.43 0.10
C GLN A 555 -7.25 2.47 0.51
N GLY A 556 -6.69 2.36 1.72
CA GLY A 556 -5.71 3.30 2.24
C GLY A 556 -4.39 3.28 1.47
N GLY A 557 -3.63 4.36 1.63
CA GLY A 557 -2.41 4.63 0.87
C GLY A 557 -2.61 5.83 -0.06
N GLY A 558 -1.82 6.88 0.18
CA GLY A 558 -1.86 8.11 -0.57
C GLY A 558 -3.11 8.96 -0.36
N PRO A 559 -3.24 10.05 -1.13
CA PRO A 559 -4.36 10.95 -1.04
C PRO A 559 -5.66 10.30 -1.55
N LEU A 560 -6.78 10.81 -1.04
CA LEU A 560 -8.09 10.32 -1.44
C LEU A 560 -8.56 10.91 -2.78
N ARG A 561 -8.30 12.21 -3.00
CA ARG A 561 -8.92 13.05 -4.04
C ARG A 561 -7.97 13.50 -5.16
N ALA A 562 -6.73 13.01 -5.16
CA ALA A 562 -5.84 13.07 -6.32
C ALA A 562 -5.77 11.69 -7.01
N GLY A 563 -5.58 11.68 -8.34
CA GLY A 563 -5.67 10.45 -9.13
C GLY A 563 -7.09 9.86 -9.24
N PRO A 564 -7.24 8.60 -9.68
CA PRO A 564 -8.53 8.00 -10.04
C PRO A 564 -9.51 7.80 -8.88
N ARG A 565 -10.79 8.13 -9.12
CA ARG A 565 -11.95 7.94 -8.24
C ARG A 565 -12.31 6.45 -8.07
N THR A 566 -11.43 5.74 -7.37
CA THR A 566 -11.42 4.28 -7.21
C THR A 566 -11.70 3.92 -5.75
N LEU A 567 -12.94 3.48 -5.48
CA LEU A 567 -13.41 3.20 -4.11
C LEU A 567 -13.78 1.72 -3.97
N TYR A 568 -13.08 1.00 -3.10
CA TYR A 568 -13.23 -0.44 -2.91
C TYR A 568 -14.68 -0.83 -2.60
N LEU A 569 -15.19 -1.85 -3.31
CA LEU A 569 -16.58 -2.32 -3.27
C LEU A 569 -17.64 -1.30 -3.73
N ARG A 570 -17.26 -0.14 -4.26
CA ARG A 570 -18.17 0.99 -4.55
C ARG A 570 -18.00 1.64 -5.93
N GLU A 571 -16.88 2.31 -6.21
CA GLU A 571 -16.71 3.20 -7.39
C GLU A 571 -15.45 2.89 -8.22
N GLY A 572 -15.41 3.40 -9.45
CA GLY A 572 -14.35 3.12 -10.41
C GLY A 572 -14.28 1.63 -10.78
N PHE A 573 -13.10 1.15 -11.19
CA PHE A 573 -12.87 -0.27 -11.54
C PHE A 573 -12.16 -1.06 -10.43
N TRP A 574 -12.62 -0.91 -9.18
CA TRP A 574 -12.00 -1.50 -7.98
C TRP A 574 -11.78 -3.01 -8.06
N GLN A 575 -12.54 -3.71 -8.91
CA GLN A 575 -12.38 -5.14 -9.17
C GLN A 575 -10.94 -5.52 -9.55
N LEU A 576 -10.20 -4.66 -10.27
CA LEU A 576 -8.82 -4.96 -10.68
C LEU A 576 -7.87 -5.17 -9.49
N TYR A 577 -8.00 -4.39 -8.42
CA TYR A 577 -7.16 -4.55 -7.23
C TYR A 577 -7.78 -5.43 -6.13
N ASP A 578 -9.07 -5.79 -6.23
CA ASP A 578 -9.65 -6.90 -5.47
C ASP A 578 -8.86 -8.22 -5.67
N LEU A 579 -8.23 -8.41 -6.84
CA LEU A 579 -7.27 -9.50 -7.05
C LEU A 579 -6.19 -9.54 -5.97
N ASN A 580 -5.60 -8.39 -5.63
CA ASN A 580 -4.51 -8.32 -4.66
C ASN A 580 -5.02 -8.53 -3.23
N VAL A 581 -6.25 -8.12 -2.93
CA VAL A 581 -6.92 -8.41 -1.63
C VAL A 581 -7.23 -9.90 -1.51
N TYR A 582 -7.89 -10.49 -2.51
CA TYR A 582 -8.15 -11.92 -2.60
C TYR A 582 -6.86 -12.76 -2.51
N SER A 583 -5.83 -12.36 -3.27
CA SER A 583 -4.56 -13.09 -3.36
C SER A 583 -3.76 -13.03 -2.06
N ALA A 584 -3.68 -11.87 -1.40
CA ALA A 584 -3.07 -11.76 -0.07
C ALA A 584 -3.77 -12.67 0.96
N ALA A 585 -5.10 -12.76 0.92
CA ALA A 585 -5.85 -13.66 1.80
C ALA A 585 -5.60 -15.14 1.50
N ARG A 586 -5.55 -15.54 0.22
CA ARG A 586 -5.22 -16.91 -0.19
C ARG A 586 -3.81 -17.30 0.24
N LEU A 587 -2.81 -16.45 0.02
CA LEU A 587 -1.42 -16.71 0.34
C LEU A 587 -1.14 -16.65 1.86
N ALA A 588 -1.96 -15.92 2.63
CA ALA A 588 -1.93 -15.98 4.09
C ALA A 588 -2.61 -17.24 4.67
N TRP A 589 -3.56 -17.82 3.95
CA TRP A 589 -4.12 -19.13 4.28
C TRP A 589 -3.14 -20.26 3.93
N ASP A 590 -2.59 -20.24 2.71
CA ASP A 590 -1.65 -21.23 2.17
C ASP A 590 -0.54 -20.52 1.35
N PRO A 591 0.65 -20.30 1.93
CA PRO A 591 1.77 -19.64 1.24
C PRO A 591 2.35 -20.43 0.07
N ASP A 592 2.03 -21.71 -0.07
CA ASP A 592 2.48 -22.56 -1.18
C ASP A 592 1.42 -22.68 -2.29
N ALA A 593 0.27 -22.00 -2.14
CA ALA A 593 -0.73 -21.88 -3.20
C ALA A 593 -0.16 -21.20 -4.46
N ASP A 594 -0.49 -21.76 -5.62
CA ASP A 594 -0.09 -21.25 -6.94
C ASP A 594 -0.77 -19.89 -7.22
N PRO A 595 -0.02 -18.77 -7.30
CA PRO A 595 -0.59 -17.45 -7.58
C PRO A 595 -1.35 -17.40 -8.91
N ALA A 596 -0.89 -18.14 -9.92
CA ALA A 596 -1.54 -18.19 -11.22
C ALA A 596 -2.95 -18.80 -11.13
N ARG A 597 -3.12 -19.80 -10.24
CA ARG A 597 -4.44 -20.40 -9.94
C ARG A 597 -5.32 -19.45 -9.14
N VAL A 598 -4.75 -18.76 -8.16
CA VAL A 598 -5.44 -17.71 -7.39
C VAL A 598 -6.00 -16.63 -8.33
N THR A 599 -5.20 -16.13 -9.27
CA THR A 599 -5.64 -15.15 -10.28
C THR A 599 -6.69 -15.73 -11.24
N ALA A 600 -6.51 -16.95 -11.73
CA ALA A 600 -7.50 -17.59 -12.62
C ALA A 600 -8.84 -17.88 -11.91
N ASP A 601 -8.81 -18.21 -10.62
CA ASP A 601 -10.01 -18.45 -9.83
C ASP A 601 -10.70 -17.14 -9.43
N TRP A 602 -9.96 -16.06 -9.09
CA TRP A 602 -10.54 -14.70 -8.96
C TRP A 602 -11.24 -14.26 -10.25
N ALA A 603 -10.60 -14.42 -11.41
CA ALA A 603 -11.19 -14.07 -12.70
C ALA A 603 -12.52 -14.83 -12.98
N ARG A 604 -12.65 -16.06 -12.47
CA ARG A 604 -13.90 -16.84 -12.52
C ARG A 604 -14.99 -16.26 -11.63
N GLN A 605 -14.65 -15.83 -10.42
CA GLN A 605 -15.62 -15.23 -9.50
C GLN A 605 -16.08 -13.86 -10.01
N THR A 606 -15.14 -13.04 -10.47
CA THR A 606 -15.35 -11.62 -10.77
C THR A 606 -15.85 -11.34 -12.20
N PHE A 607 -15.31 -12.02 -13.22
CA PHE A 607 -15.50 -11.60 -14.62
C PHE A 607 -16.20 -12.59 -15.55
N SER A 608 -15.86 -13.87 -15.54
CA SER A 608 -16.38 -14.83 -16.53
C SER A 608 -16.30 -16.28 -16.08
N ALA A 609 -17.30 -17.10 -16.43
CA ALA A 609 -17.22 -18.56 -16.26
C ALA A 609 -16.53 -19.27 -17.45
N ASP A 610 -16.34 -18.59 -18.58
CA ASP A 610 -15.78 -19.16 -19.80
C ASP A 610 -14.27 -19.42 -19.67
N PRO A 611 -13.77 -20.65 -19.92
CA PRO A 611 -12.35 -20.97 -19.79
C PRO A 611 -11.42 -20.14 -20.68
N ALA A 612 -11.86 -19.72 -21.88
CA ALA A 612 -11.02 -18.95 -22.80
C ALA A 612 -10.88 -17.49 -22.37
N THR A 613 -11.96 -16.89 -21.88
CA THR A 613 -12.02 -15.53 -21.34
C THR A 613 -11.24 -15.43 -20.03
N VAL A 614 -11.38 -16.43 -19.15
CA VAL A 614 -10.57 -16.55 -17.92
C VAL A 614 -9.08 -16.67 -18.24
N ALA A 615 -8.71 -17.46 -19.25
CA ALA A 615 -7.31 -17.56 -19.69
C ALA A 615 -6.78 -16.24 -20.27
N ALA A 616 -7.58 -15.54 -21.08
CA ALA A 616 -7.22 -14.23 -21.63
C ALA A 616 -7.00 -13.17 -20.53
N ILE A 617 -7.83 -13.16 -19.48
CA ILE A 617 -7.62 -12.31 -18.29
C ILE A 617 -6.34 -12.72 -17.55
N GLY A 618 -6.13 -14.02 -17.31
CA GLY A 618 -4.92 -14.53 -16.65
C GLY A 618 -3.62 -14.18 -17.39
N GLU A 619 -3.63 -14.22 -18.73
CA GLU A 619 -2.50 -13.78 -19.57
C GLU A 619 -2.24 -12.27 -19.45
N VAL A 620 -3.30 -11.45 -19.39
CA VAL A 620 -3.20 -10.01 -19.20
C VAL A 620 -2.67 -9.66 -17.81
N MET A 621 -3.13 -10.35 -16.76
CA MET A 621 -2.60 -10.18 -15.41
C MET A 621 -1.13 -10.64 -15.31
N ALA A 622 -0.75 -11.72 -15.97
CA ALA A 622 0.65 -12.17 -16.01
C ALA A 622 1.58 -11.17 -16.76
N LEU A 623 1.08 -10.46 -17.77
CA LEU A 623 1.81 -9.37 -18.45
C LEU A 623 1.85 -8.06 -17.65
N SER A 624 0.92 -7.87 -16.70
CA SER A 624 0.67 -6.57 -16.05
C SER A 624 1.90 -5.99 -15.36
N ARG A 625 2.63 -6.80 -14.59
CA ARG A 625 3.83 -6.37 -13.87
C ARG A 625 4.95 -5.92 -14.80
N GLN A 626 5.15 -6.58 -15.96
CA GLN A 626 6.08 -6.09 -16.98
C GLN A 626 5.64 -4.71 -17.54
N ALA A 627 4.34 -4.50 -17.72
CA ALA A 627 3.82 -3.22 -18.21
C ALA A 627 4.06 -2.11 -17.18
N VAL A 628 3.66 -2.32 -15.92
CA VAL A 628 3.77 -1.35 -14.83
C VAL A 628 5.23 -1.01 -14.51
N THR A 629 6.11 -2.00 -14.35
CA THR A 629 7.54 -1.76 -14.06
C THR A 629 8.22 -0.95 -15.17
N LYS A 630 7.97 -1.26 -16.45
CA LYS A 630 8.61 -0.54 -17.57
C LYS A 630 7.93 0.78 -17.93
N GLY A 631 6.65 0.94 -17.60
CA GLY A 631 5.86 2.14 -17.88
C GLY A 631 6.09 3.25 -16.85
N LEU A 632 6.03 2.91 -15.57
CA LEU A 632 6.12 3.87 -14.46
C LEU A 632 7.54 4.04 -13.89
N TYR A 633 8.46 3.09 -14.12
CA TYR A 633 9.82 3.14 -13.59
C TYR A 633 10.88 3.15 -14.71
N ILE A 634 12.07 3.62 -14.36
CA ILE A 634 13.25 3.65 -15.24
C ILE A 634 14.25 2.65 -14.67
N GLY A 635 14.28 1.42 -15.21
CA GLY A 635 14.94 0.27 -14.61
C GLY A 635 16.42 0.48 -14.27
N PRO A 636 17.25 1.12 -15.10
CA PRO A 636 18.65 1.39 -14.76
C PRO A 636 18.86 2.29 -13.52
N TYR A 637 17.88 3.14 -13.18
CA TYR A 637 17.81 3.91 -11.93
C TYR A 637 17.10 3.13 -10.82
N ALA A 638 15.88 2.64 -11.09
CA ALA A 638 15.00 2.01 -10.10
C ALA A 638 15.60 0.74 -9.48
N ASN A 639 16.37 -0.04 -10.24
CA ASN A 639 17.11 -1.21 -9.74
C ASN A 639 18.35 -0.83 -8.87
N ARG A 640 18.36 0.35 -8.24
CA ARG A 640 19.43 0.84 -7.38
C ARG A 640 18.88 1.30 -6.03
N THR A 641 19.55 0.93 -4.95
CA THR A 641 19.38 1.62 -3.67
C THR A 641 20.22 2.89 -3.73
N VAL A 642 19.56 4.05 -3.77
CA VAL A 642 20.19 5.38 -3.83
C VAL A 642 20.15 6.00 -2.43
N LYS A 643 21.23 6.65 -1.99
CA LYS A 643 21.26 7.53 -0.80
C LYS A 643 21.81 8.90 -1.20
N ALA A 644 21.09 9.96 -0.85
CA ALA A 644 21.44 11.35 -1.14
C ALA A 644 21.02 12.25 0.03
N LEU A 645 21.86 13.21 0.43
CA LEU A 645 21.60 14.11 1.58
C LEU A 645 21.20 13.41 2.91
N GLY A 646 21.49 12.12 3.07
CA GLY A 646 21.12 11.31 4.22
C GLY A 646 19.80 10.55 4.11
N VAL A 647 18.96 10.83 3.10
CA VAL A 647 17.69 10.12 2.83
C VAL A 647 17.84 9.12 1.68
N HIS A 648 16.87 8.22 1.54
CA HIS A 648 16.78 7.25 0.45
C HIS A 648 15.66 7.66 -0.54
N PRO A 649 16.00 8.24 -1.70
CA PRO A 649 14.99 8.66 -2.68
C PRO A 649 14.21 7.46 -3.25
N PRO A 650 12.88 7.58 -3.47
CA PRO A 650 12.08 6.57 -4.15
C PRO A 650 12.63 6.14 -5.52
N PRO A 651 12.39 4.89 -5.96
CA PRO A 651 12.82 4.40 -7.28
C PRO A 651 12.02 5.01 -8.46
N MET A 652 10.97 5.81 -8.19
CA MET A 652 10.05 6.36 -9.19
C MET A 652 10.14 7.88 -9.39
N MET A 653 11.13 8.57 -8.81
CA MET A 653 11.19 10.04 -8.65
C MET A 653 10.90 10.95 -9.88
N TRP A 654 10.97 10.46 -11.12
CA TRP A 654 10.52 11.21 -12.31
C TRP A 654 9.00 11.44 -12.36
N ILE A 655 8.23 10.60 -11.66
CA ILE A 655 6.84 10.82 -11.29
C ILE A 655 6.89 11.08 -9.77
N PHE A 656 6.83 12.36 -9.40
CA PHE A 656 6.91 12.79 -8.01
C PHE A 656 5.57 12.53 -7.32
N GLU A 657 5.46 11.36 -6.68
CA GLU A 657 4.33 10.89 -5.90
C GLU A 657 2.97 10.87 -6.65
N TRP A 658 2.43 9.67 -6.79
CA TRP A 658 1.09 9.38 -7.36
C TRP A 658 0.92 9.72 -8.86
N ASP A 659 0.79 10.99 -9.24
CA ASP A 659 0.41 11.42 -10.61
C ASP A 659 1.18 12.64 -11.18
N ILE A 660 2.10 13.25 -10.41
CA ILE A 660 2.82 14.47 -10.83
C ILE A 660 4.07 14.13 -11.64
N VAL A 661 4.07 14.43 -12.94
CA VAL A 661 5.26 14.25 -13.78
C VAL A 661 6.20 15.43 -13.55
N THR A 662 7.38 15.16 -12.95
CA THR A 662 8.27 16.21 -12.45
C THR A 662 8.98 16.96 -13.58
N GLY A 663 9.42 18.18 -13.31
CA GLY A 663 10.36 18.95 -14.14
C GLY A 663 11.62 19.39 -13.39
N ASP A 664 11.87 18.84 -12.20
CA ASP A 664 13.03 19.18 -11.38
C ASP A 664 14.32 18.60 -12.00
N SER A 665 15.27 19.49 -12.35
CA SER A 665 16.51 19.06 -12.99
C SER A 665 17.43 18.28 -12.05
N ALA A 666 17.45 18.56 -10.75
CA ALA A 666 18.30 17.80 -9.80
C ALA A 666 17.83 16.34 -9.69
N VAL A 667 16.52 16.10 -9.76
CA VAL A 667 15.94 14.75 -9.87
C VAL A 667 16.28 14.11 -11.21
N LEU A 668 15.97 14.78 -12.33
CA LEU A 668 16.09 14.19 -13.66
C LEU A 668 17.55 13.95 -14.07
N ASP A 669 18.46 14.86 -13.71
CA ASP A 669 19.90 14.72 -13.92
C ASP A 669 20.51 13.64 -13.02
N SER A 670 19.97 13.43 -11.80
CA SER A 670 20.36 12.28 -10.95
C SER A 670 19.94 10.96 -11.57
N ILE A 671 18.72 10.88 -12.12
CA ILE A 671 18.22 9.69 -12.84
C ILE A 671 19.08 9.42 -14.09
N TYR A 672 19.42 10.46 -14.86
CA TYR A 672 20.36 10.34 -15.98
C TYR A 672 21.74 9.85 -15.51
N SER A 673 22.34 10.48 -14.51
CA SER A 673 23.69 10.18 -14.01
C SER A 673 23.85 8.70 -13.60
N VAL A 674 22.86 8.16 -12.88
CA VAL A 674 22.80 6.74 -12.48
C VAL A 674 22.52 5.80 -13.67
N SER A 675 21.76 6.26 -14.67
CA SER A 675 21.31 5.46 -15.82
C SER A 675 22.23 5.52 -17.05
N ARG A 676 23.13 6.51 -17.15
CA ARG A 676 23.83 6.88 -18.40
C ARG A 676 24.58 5.72 -19.08
N ASP A 677 25.20 4.84 -18.29
CA ASP A 677 25.97 3.69 -18.79
C ASP A 677 25.05 2.60 -19.40
N ARG A 678 23.72 2.76 -19.25
CA ARG A 678 22.63 1.92 -19.78
C ARG A 678 21.53 2.79 -20.43
N LEU A 679 21.87 3.97 -20.97
CA LEU A 679 20.91 4.98 -21.43
C LEU A 679 19.90 4.46 -22.47
N ASP A 680 20.36 3.66 -23.44
CA ASP A 680 19.48 3.14 -24.49
C ASP A 680 18.50 2.07 -23.97
N GLU A 681 18.82 1.39 -22.87
CA GLU A 681 17.87 0.54 -22.13
C GLU A 681 16.87 1.39 -21.33
N ALA A 682 17.36 2.43 -20.64
CA ALA A 682 16.52 3.42 -19.95
C ALA A 682 15.55 4.18 -20.88
N ILE A 683 15.74 4.10 -22.20
CA ILE A 683 14.82 4.61 -23.22
C ILE A 683 13.96 3.49 -23.82
N ARG A 684 14.56 2.34 -24.20
CA ARG A 684 13.88 1.18 -24.79
C ARG A 684 12.73 0.63 -23.93
N GLU A 685 12.90 0.60 -22.61
CA GLU A 685 11.87 0.13 -21.66
C GLU A 685 10.50 0.81 -21.88
N GLY A 686 10.47 2.12 -22.17
CA GLY A 686 9.21 2.84 -22.41
C GLY A 686 8.46 2.30 -23.64
N GLY A 687 9.19 1.99 -24.72
CA GLY A 687 8.61 1.33 -25.89
C GLY A 687 8.13 -0.09 -25.57
N GLU A 688 8.88 -0.84 -24.76
CA GLU A 688 8.47 -2.17 -24.33
C GLU A 688 7.22 -2.15 -23.44
N ALA A 689 7.02 -1.12 -22.61
CA ALA A 689 5.80 -0.94 -21.84
C ALA A 689 4.58 -0.72 -22.75
N VAL A 690 4.74 0.13 -23.78
CA VAL A 690 3.72 0.38 -24.82
C VAL A 690 3.36 -0.89 -25.59
N GLU A 691 4.34 -1.68 -26.04
CA GLU A 691 4.06 -2.94 -26.73
C GLU A 691 3.39 -3.99 -25.81
N VAL A 692 3.75 -4.05 -24.53
CA VAL A 692 3.09 -4.95 -23.56
C VAL A 692 1.63 -4.51 -23.33
N SER A 693 1.39 -3.23 -23.07
CA SER A 693 0.04 -2.65 -22.92
C SER A 693 -0.82 -2.92 -24.15
N ARG A 694 -0.29 -2.77 -25.36
CA ARG A 694 -1.03 -3.02 -26.60
C ARG A 694 -1.46 -4.48 -26.72
N ARG A 695 -0.58 -5.45 -26.43
CA ARG A 695 -0.92 -6.87 -26.41
C ARG A 695 -1.97 -7.21 -25.34
N MET A 696 -1.87 -6.62 -24.14
CA MET A 696 -2.88 -6.78 -23.09
C MET A 696 -4.26 -6.28 -23.59
N ARG A 697 -4.29 -5.07 -24.17
CA ARG A 697 -5.48 -4.43 -24.75
C ARG A 697 -6.11 -5.30 -25.83
N GLU A 698 -5.31 -5.75 -26.80
CA GLU A 698 -5.75 -6.63 -27.88
C GLU A 698 -6.29 -7.97 -27.36
N ARG A 699 -5.66 -8.55 -26.33
CA ARG A 699 -6.08 -9.84 -25.76
C ARG A 699 -7.45 -9.78 -25.09
N ILE A 700 -7.76 -8.72 -24.34
CA ILE A 700 -9.11 -8.50 -23.78
C ILE A 700 -10.10 -8.15 -24.90
N ALA A 701 -9.73 -7.26 -25.84
CA ALA A 701 -10.61 -6.86 -26.93
C ALA A 701 -11.00 -8.02 -27.86
N ALA A 702 -10.15 -9.05 -27.99
CA ALA A 702 -10.43 -10.28 -28.74
C ALA A 702 -11.39 -11.26 -28.04
N THR A 703 -11.75 -11.05 -26.78
CA THR A 703 -12.77 -11.87 -26.09
C THR A 703 -14.18 -11.48 -26.56
N ASP A 704 -15.08 -12.48 -26.62
CA ASP A 704 -16.50 -12.27 -26.91
C ASP A 704 -17.19 -11.54 -25.73
N PRO A 705 -17.87 -10.40 -25.92
CA PRO A 705 -18.64 -9.77 -24.85
C PRO A 705 -19.67 -10.68 -24.17
N ALA A 706 -20.23 -11.66 -24.87
CA ALA A 706 -21.26 -12.56 -24.35
C ALA A 706 -20.75 -13.62 -23.37
N THR A 707 -19.42 -13.83 -23.25
CA THR A 707 -18.84 -14.75 -22.26
C THR A 707 -18.55 -14.09 -20.91
N TRP A 708 -18.64 -12.77 -20.81
CA TRP A 708 -18.46 -12.04 -19.55
C TRP A 708 -19.76 -12.03 -18.74
N ARG A 709 -19.65 -11.95 -17.40
CA ARG A 709 -20.80 -11.81 -16.49
C ARG A 709 -21.63 -10.56 -16.78
N ASP A 710 -20.96 -9.51 -17.27
CA ASP A 710 -21.54 -8.30 -17.82
C ASP A 710 -20.62 -7.80 -18.97
N PRO A 711 -21.13 -7.61 -20.20
CA PRO A 711 -20.39 -6.97 -21.30
C PRO A 711 -19.78 -5.60 -20.95
N ALA A 712 -20.36 -4.85 -20.02
CA ALA A 712 -19.81 -3.57 -19.57
C ALA A 712 -18.49 -3.73 -18.79
N LEU A 713 -18.30 -4.84 -18.06
CA LEU A 713 -17.02 -5.15 -17.40
C LEU A 713 -15.91 -5.37 -18.42
N ARG A 714 -16.20 -6.07 -19.53
CA ARG A 714 -15.27 -6.22 -20.66
C ARG A 714 -14.89 -4.85 -21.24
N GLN A 715 -15.89 -3.99 -21.48
CA GLN A 715 -15.64 -2.69 -22.08
C GLN A 715 -14.80 -1.79 -21.16
N ARG A 716 -15.16 -1.69 -19.88
CA ARG A 716 -14.37 -0.97 -18.87
C ARG A 716 -12.92 -1.47 -18.78
N PHE A 717 -12.67 -2.78 -18.91
CA PHE A 717 -11.32 -3.34 -18.98
C PHE A 717 -10.58 -2.91 -20.26
N VAL A 718 -11.23 -2.87 -21.43
CA VAL A 718 -10.64 -2.32 -22.66
C VAL A 718 -10.35 -0.81 -22.51
N ASP A 719 -11.24 -0.03 -21.90
CA ASP A 719 -11.08 1.41 -21.70
C ASP A 719 -9.91 1.73 -20.75
N THR A 720 -9.77 0.96 -19.66
CA THR A 720 -8.60 0.99 -18.78
C THR A 720 -7.30 0.65 -19.51
N LEU A 721 -7.31 -0.33 -20.42
CA LEU A 721 -6.11 -0.72 -21.17
C LEU A 721 -5.76 0.28 -22.29
N ASP A 722 -6.76 0.96 -22.86
CA ASP A 722 -6.58 2.14 -23.73
C ASP A 722 -5.92 3.30 -22.96
N PHE A 723 -6.34 3.55 -21.71
CA PHE A 723 -5.71 4.53 -20.82
C PHE A 723 -4.27 4.14 -20.47
N GLN A 724 -4.02 2.89 -20.07
CA GLN A 724 -2.68 2.38 -19.79
C GLN A 724 -1.74 2.55 -20.98
N LEU A 725 -2.22 2.23 -22.19
CA LEU A 725 -1.45 2.37 -23.42
C LEU A 725 -1.09 3.84 -23.69
N ASN A 726 -2.08 4.74 -23.66
CA ASN A 726 -1.87 6.16 -23.95
C ASN A 726 -1.03 6.89 -22.87
N LEU A 727 -1.18 6.51 -21.60
CA LEU A 727 -0.34 6.97 -20.50
C LEU A 727 1.12 6.55 -20.73
N PHE A 728 1.38 5.28 -21.06
CA PHE A 728 2.75 4.79 -21.28
C PHE A 728 3.36 5.29 -22.59
N GLU A 729 2.56 5.61 -23.62
CA GLU A 729 3.02 6.33 -24.82
C GLU A 729 3.49 7.75 -24.45
N THR A 730 2.74 8.45 -23.59
CA THR A 730 3.06 9.81 -23.12
C THR A 730 4.29 9.83 -22.21
N LEU A 731 4.33 8.96 -21.20
CA LEU A 731 5.47 8.78 -20.29
C LEU A 731 6.72 8.26 -21.04
N GLY A 732 6.54 7.40 -22.05
CA GLY A 732 7.59 6.92 -22.94
C GLY A 732 8.22 8.03 -23.78
N ALA A 733 7.40 8.96 -24.29
CA ALA A 733 7.88 10.16 -24.95
C ALA A 733 8.61 11.10 -23.97
N TYR A 734 8.07 11.30 -22.76
CA TYR A 734 8.67 12.14 -21.72
C TYR A 734 10.05 11.62 -21.25
N ARG A 735 10.19 10.34 -20.90
CA ARG A 735 11.50 9.76 -20.51
C ARG A 735 12.53 9.90 -21.61
N THR A 736 12.12 9.68 -22.86
CA THR A 736 13.02 9.85 -24.03
C THR A 736 13.46 11.31 -24.16
N MET A 737 12.58 12.27 -23.91
CA MET A 737 12.90 13.70 -23.96
C MET A 737 13.95 14.08 -22.91
N PHE A 738 13.69 13.85 -21.61
CA PHE A 738 14.61 14.34 -20.58
C PHE A 738 15.94 13.57 -20.57
N LEU A 739 15.93 12.27 -20.86
CA LEU A 739 17.16 11.47 -20.91
C LEU A 739 18.08 11.88 -22.07
N ARG A 740 17.53 12.21 -23.25
CA ARG A 740 18.33 12.78 -24.36
C ARG A 740 18.72 14.24 -24.11
N TYR A 741 17.94 14.99 -23.33
CA TYR A 741 18.32 16.34 -22.91
C TYR A 741 19.56 16.33 -22.02
N ALA A 742 19.55 15.54 -20.94
CA ALA A 742 20.68 15.38 -20.05
C ALA A 742 21.92 14.81 -20.78
N GLN A 743 21.73 13.85 -21.69
CA GLN A 743 22.80 13.37 -22.58
C GLN A 743 23.42 14.51 -23.41
N TRP A 744 22.60 15.41 -23.98
CA TRP A 744 23.11 16.55 -24.74
C TRP A 744 23.90 17.53 -23.85
N LEU A 745 23.47 17.77 -22.60
CA LEU A 745 24.20 18.64 -21.67
C LEU A 745 25.55 18.06 -21.23
N ASP A 746 25.58 16.75 -20.93
CA ASP A 746 26.79 16.01 -20.50
C ASP A 746 27.82 15.87 -21.63
N THR A 747 27.37 15.49 -22.83
CA THR A 747 28.27 15.18 -23.96
C THR A 747 28.53 16.34 -24.92
N GLY A 748 27.60 17.31 -25.01
CA GLY A 748 27.59 18.35 -26.04
C GLY A 748 27.24 17.86 -27.46
N ASP A 749 26.87 16.58 -27.63
CA ASP A 749 26.69 15.91 -28.92
C ASP A 749 25.52 16.48 -29.76
N PRO A 750 25.76 16.86 -31.04
CA PRO A 750 24.67 17.27 -31.95
C PRO A 750 23.64 16.18 -32.24
N ASP A 751 23.99 14.90 -32.18
CA ASP A 751 23.05 13.81 -32.48
C ASP A 751 22.13 13.53 -31.28
N ALA A 752 22.66 13.49 -30.05
CA ALA A 752 21.87 13.53 -28.82
C ALA A 752 20.92 14.74 -28.77
N ARG A 753 21.39 15.92 -29.22
CA ARG A 753 20.55 17.11 -29.37
C ARG A 753 19.40 16.89 -30.35
N ALA A 754 19.66 16.34 -31.53
CA ALA A 754 18.62 16.07 -32.53
C ALA A 754 17.60 15.04 -32.02
N ALA A 755 18.05 14.04 -31.27
CA ALA A 755 17.20 13.08 -30.58
C ALA A 755 16.32 13.75 -29.51
N TRP A 756 16.85 14.71 -28.74
CA TRP A 756 16.04 15.53 -27.82
C TRP A 756 15.01 16.40 -28.55
N GLU A 757 15.40 17.13 -29.61
CA GLU A 757 14.49 18.00 -30.36
C GLU A 757 13.32 17.21 -30.98
N SER A 758 13.57 15.98 -31.44
CA SER A 758 12.56 15.03 -31.90
C SER A 758 11.71 14.44 -30.77
N ALA A 759 12.31 14.05 -29.64
CA ALA A 759 11.60 13.50 -28.49
C ALA A 759 10.68 14.54 -27.83
N ARG A 760 11.10 15.81 -27.76
CA ARG A 760 10.29 16.95 -27.32
C ARG A 760 9.00 17.10 -28.13
N ALA A 761 9.09 17.00 -29.46
CA ALA A 761 7.92 17.12 -30.33
C ALA A 761 6.89 16.01 -30.03
N ARG A 762 7.35 14.75 -29.90
CA ARG A 762 6.50 13.62 -29.54
C ARG A 762 5.92 13.72 -28.13
N TYR A 763 6.68 14.24 -27.17
CA TYR A 763 6.18 14.48 -25.81
C TYR A 763 5.04 15.50 -25.81
N VAL A 764 5.22 16.65 -26.46
CA VAL A 764 4.18 17.69 -26.57
C VAL A 764 2.91 17.13 -27.22
N GLU A 765 3.03 16.42 -28.35
CA GLU A 765 1.90 15.79 -29.05
C GLU A 765 1.17 14.75 -28.20
N ALA A 766 1.90 13.84 -27.53
CA ALA A 766 1.31 12.82 -26.67
C ALA A 766 0.66 13.42 -25.40
N ARG A 767 1.32 14.40 -24.77
CA ARG A 767 0.83 15.13 -23.58
C ARG A 767 -0.46 15.88 -23.90
N ASP A 768 -0.51 16.58 -25.04
CA ASP A 768 -1.72 17.27 -25.50
C ASP A 768 -2.85 16.28 -25.77
N ALA A 769 -2.57 15.15 -26.45
CA ALA A 769 -3.58 14.11 -26.72
C ALA A 769 -4.09 13.41 -25.45
N HIS A 770 -3.22 13.14 -24.48
CA HIS A 770 -3.58 12.51 -23.21
C HIS A 770 -4.44 13.42 -22.35
N VAL A 771 -4.02 14.69 -22.16
CA VAL A 771 -4.80 15.69 -21.42
C VAL A 771 -6.15 15.97 -22.11
N ALA A 772 -6.19 16.03 -23.44
CA ALA A 772 -7.44 16.22 -24.19
C ALA A 772 -8.38 15.00 -24.18
N ARG A 773 -7.88 13.78 -23.87
CA ARG A 773 -8.70 12.57 -23.76
C ARG A 773 -9.17 12.28 -22.34
N TYR A 774 -8.37 12.61 -21.33
CA TYR A 774 -8.56 12.17 -19.94
C TYR A 774 -8.60 13.32 -18.90
N GLY A 775 -8.49 14.58 -19.32
CA GLY A 775 -8.48 15.73 -18.40
C GLY A 775 -9.78 15.98 -17.63
N ASP A 776 -10.92 15.55 -18.20
CA ASP A 776 -12.26 15.64 -17.59
C ASP A 776 -12.77 14.29 -17.05
N ASP A 777 -11.96 13.22 -17.13
CA ASP A 777 -12.33 11.88 -16.63
C ASP A 777 -11.92 11.73 -15.17
N VAL A 778 -12.86 11.42 -14.27
CA VAL A 778 -12.57 11.20 -12.83
C VAL A 778 -12.26 9.74 -12.50
N ASP A 779 -12.68 8.78 -13.32
CA ASP A 779 -12.44 7.35 -13.09
C ASP A 779 -11.12 6.90 -13.76
N LEU A 780 -10.64 7.61 -14.80
CA LEU A 780 -9.33 7.44 -15.47
C LEU A 780 -8.63 8.80 -15.80
N PRO A 781 -8.31 9.64 -14.80
CA PRO A 781 -7.78 11.01 -15.01
C PRO A 781 -6.40 11.10 -15.67
N ALA A 782 -6.20 12.19 -16.41
CA ALA A 782 -4.92 12.55 -16.98
C ALA A 782 -3.86 12.90 -15.90
N PHE A 783 -2.62 12.47 -16.13
CA PHE A 783 -1.47 12.80 -15.26
C PHE A 783 -1.14 14.30 -15.24
N ARG A 784 -0.46 14.75 -14.18
CA ARG A 784 -0.23 16.18 -13.91
C ARG A 784 1.12 16.65 -14.46
N PHE A 785 1.11 17.12 -15.70
CA PHE A 785 2.29 17.62 -16.43
C PHE A 785 2.81 19.06 -16.16
N PRO A 786 2.15 19.99 -15.40
CA PRO A 786 2.65 21.36 -15.27
C PRO A 786 4.10 21.50 -14.77
N ALA A 787 4.58 20.59 -13.90
CA ALA A 787 5.97 20.60 -13.45
C ALA A 787 6.94 20.24 -14.60
N ALA A 788 6.70 19.12 -15.30
CA ALA A 788 7.43 18.72 -16.51
C ALA A 788 7.47 19.84 -17.57
N ASP A 789 6.36 20.55 -17.78
CA ASP A 789 6.26 21.63 -18.77
C ASP A 789 7.02 22.90 -18.36
N ILE A 790 7.09 23.22 -17.06
CA ILE A 790 7.98 24.26 -16.53
C ILE A 790 9.44 23.88 -16.79
N GLY A 791 9.83 22.62 -16.50
CA GLY A 791 11.16 22.07 -16.75
C GLY A 791 11.55 22.15 -18.23
N LEU A 792 10.66 21.75 -19.14
CA LEU A 792 10.83 21.90 -20.58
C LEU A 792 11.02 23.38 -20.97
N SER A 793 10.23 24.30 -20.40
CA SER A 793 10.35 25.73 -20.67
C SER A 793 11.71 26.31 -20.25
N HIS A 794 12.42 25.69 -19.29
CA HIS A 794 13.80 26.01 -18.95
C HIS A 794 14.78 25.40 -19.97
N ALA A 795 14.63 24.11 -20.28
CA ALA A 795 15.47 23.38 -21.22
C ALA A 795 15.57 24.05 -22.61
N GLU A 796 14.48 24.64 -23.10
CA GLU A 796 14.47 25.40 -24.36
C GLU A 796 15.31 26.69 -24.32
N ARG A 797 15.45 27.31 -23.13
CA ARG A 797 16.16 28.58 -22.93
C ARG A 797 17.67 28.37 -22.74
N ASP A 798 18.11 27.20 -22.31
CA ASP A 798 19.50 26.98 -21.89
C ASP A 798 20.53 27.21 -23.00
N ARG A 799 20.21 26.93 -24.28
CA ARG A 799 21.11 27.31 -25.39
C ARG A 799 21.31 28.84 -25.45
N ALA A 800 20.24 29.62 -25.29
CA ALA A 800 20.31 31.07 -25.29
C ALA A 800 21.01 31.60 -24.03
N MET A 801 20.72 31.02 -22.85
CA MET A 801 21.37 31.37 -21.59
C MET A 801 22.86 31.05 -21.61
N ALA A 802 23.29 29.92 -22.18
CA ALA A 802 24.69 29.57 -22.34
C ALA A 802 25.43 30.56 -23.26
N TRP A 803 24.81 31.00 -24.36
CA TRP A 803 25.40 32.05 -25.22
C TRP A 803 25.42 33.42 -24.55
N LEU A 804 24.37 33.79 -23.80
CA LEU A 804 24.35 35.01 -22.99
C LEU A 804 25.43 34.98 -21.90
N ALA A 805 25.60 33.87 -21.19
CA ALA A 805 26.65 33.68 -20.19
C ALA A 805 28.06 33.75 -20.82
N ARG A 806 28.28 33.13 -21.99
CA ARG A 806 29.53 33.26 -22.76
C ARG A 806 29.80 34.70 -23.17
N ALA A 807 28.78 35.44 -23.61
CA ALA A 807 28.90 36.85 -23.96
C ALA A 807 29.19 37.74 -22.74
N LEU A 808 28.51 37.51 -21.62
CA LEU A 808 28.75 38.21 -20.35
C LEU A 808 30.13 37.91 -19.78
N LEU A 809 30.62 36.67 -19.88
CA LEU A 809 31.97 36.28 -19.51
C LEU A 809 33.01 36.96 -20.41
N ALA A 810 32.80 37.00 -21.73
CA ALA A 810 33.66 37.71 -22.66
C ALA A 810 33.69 39.23 -22.39
N LEU A 811 32.54 39.84 -22.08
CA LEU A 811 32.43 41.24 -21.68
C LEU A 811 33.12 41.51 -20.33
N LEU A 812 33.00 40.60 -19.36
CA LEU A 812 33.71 40.68 -18.08
C LEU A 812 35.23 40.59 -18.27
N ILE A 813 35.71 39.63 -19.06
CA ILE A 813 37.12 39.50 -19.42
C ILE A 813 37.61 40.77 -20.12
N ALA A 814 36.85 41.30 -21.10
CA ALA A 814 37.19 42.55 -21.78
C ALA A 814 37.22 43.75 -20.80
N ALA A 815 36.25 43.87 -19.90
CA ALA A 815 36.18 44.90 -18.86
C ALA A 815 37.40 44.84 -17.92
N VAL A 816 37.80 43.64 -17.51
CA VAL A 816 38.98 43.37 -16.67
C VAL A 816 40.28 43.69 -17.43
N LEU A 817 40.41 43.29 -18.69
CA LEU A 817 41.56 43.60 -19.55
C LEU A 817 41.70 45.11 -19.82
N VAL A 818 40.59 45.82 -20.08
CA VAL A 818 40.59 47.29 -20.20
C VAL A 818 40.97 47.95 -18.87
N GLY A 819 40.49 47.43 -17.74
CA GLY A 819 40.92 47.85 -16.40
C GLY A 819 42.43 47.68 -16.17
N ALA A 820 42.99 46.56 -16.62
CA ALA A 820 44.40 46.21 -16.47
C ALA A 820 45.35 47.00 -17.39
N PHE A 821 45.00 47.15 -18.67
CA PHE A 821 45.93 47.54 -19.73
C PHE A 821 45.64 48.91 -20.38
N TRP A 822 44.47 49.53 -20.17
CA TRP A 822 44.14 50.80 -20.85
C TRP A 822 45.00 51.98 -20.38
N ARG A 823 45.84 52.48 -21.30
CA ARG A 823 46.73 53.64 -21.13
C ARG A 823 46.29 54.89 -21.94
N GLY A 824 45.20 54.79 -22.70
CA GLY A 824 44.69 55.88 -23.55
C GLY A 824 43.97 56.99 -22.79
N ARG A 825 43.21 57.84 -23.53
CA ARG A 825 42.36 58.89 -22.95
C ARG A 825 41.41 58.31 -21.88
N ARG A 826 41.13 59.12 -20.84
CA ARG A 826 40.17 58.76 -19.78
C ARG A 826 38.75 58.90 -20.30
N PHE A 827 37.89 57.95 -19.95
CA PHE A 827 36.46 57.94 -20.28
C PHE A 827 35.62 57.61 -19.02
N PRO A 828 34.31 57.94 -19.00
CA PRO A 828 33.43 57.60 -17.88
C PRO A 828 33.38 56.09 -17.66
N GLY A 829 33.65 55.63 -16.43
CA GLY A 829 33.67 54.21 -16.08
C GLY A 829 35.06 53.57 -15.97
N LEU A 830 36.12 54.13 -16.59
CA LEU A 830 37.49 53.58 -16.51
C LEU A 830 38.01 53.40 -15.07
N ALA A 831 37.55 54.23 -14.12
CA ALA A 831 37.87 54.08 -12.70
C ALA A 831 37.24 52.84 -12.06
N ALA A 832 36.02 52.45 -12.47
CA ALA A 832 35.34 51.24 -11.99
C ALA A 832 35.95 49.97 -12.61
N LEU A 833 36.33 50.01 -13.90
CA LEU A 833 37.08 48.91 -14.55
C LEU A 833 38.42 48.66 -13.86
N ARG A 834 39.14 49.72 -13.47
CA ARG A 834 40.35 49.63 -12.66
C ARG A 834 40.08 49.13 -11.23
N ALA A 835 38.94 49.47 -10.65
CA ALA A 835 38.54 48.94 -9.34
C ALA A 835 38.24 47.43 -9.39
N LEU A 836 37.55 46.95 -10.44
CA LEU A 836 37.34 45.52 -10.71
C LEU A 836 38.68 44.78 -10.84
N TRP A 837 39.59 45.25 -11.70
CA TRP A 837 40.92 44.64 -11.86
C TRP A 837 41.73 44.61 -10.55
N VAL A 838 41.70 45.69 -9.76
CA VAL A 838 42.41 45.75 -8.47
C VAL A 838 41.75 44.88 -7.42
N GLY A 839 40.42 44.80 -7.36
CA GLY A 839 39.69 43.88 -6.48
C GLY A 839 39.98 42.42 -6.80
N MET A 840 39.98 42.07 -8.09
CA MET A 840 40.20 40.71 -8.58
C MET A 840 41.64 40.22 -8.42
N THR A 841 42.64 41.11 -8.46
CA THR A 841 44.08 40.71 -8.41
C THR A 841 44.80 41.08 -7.11
N ARG A 842 44.29 42.06 -6.37
CA ARG A 842 44.91 42.66 -5.16
C ARG A 842 43.83 43.23 -4.22
N PRO A 843 42.86 42.41 -3.73
CA PRO A 843 41.68 42.91 -3.01
C PRO A 843 42.01 43.85 -1.84
N TRP A 844 43.09 43.58 -1.10
CA TRP A 844 43.63 44.44 -0.03
C TRP A 844 44.10 45.84 -0.47
N ARG A 845 44.06 46.18 -1.78
CA ARG A 845 44.38 47.51 -2.33
C ARG A 845 43.17 48.29 -2.84
N VAL A 846 41.96 47.74 -2.80
CA VAL A 846 40.74 48.43 -3.27
C VAL A 846 40.50 49.75 -2.52
N GLY A 847 40.72 49.77 -1.19
CA GLY A 847 40.60 50.99 -0.37
C GLY A 847 41.62 52.09 -0.70
N GLY A 848 42.68 51.79 -1.47
CA GLY A 848 43.67 52.78 -1.93
C GLY A 848 43.33 53.45 -3.26
N LEU A 849 42.14 53.19 -3.83
CA LEU A 849 41.71 53.77 -5.11
C LEU A 849 41.15 55.19 -4.90
N PRO A 850 41.53 56.18 -5.73
CA PRO A 850 41.07 57.55 -5.55
C PRO A 850 39.55 57.64 -5.81
N PRO A 851 38.77 58.23 -4.87
CA PRO A 851 37.32 58.33 -5.03
C PRO A 851 36.93 59.15 -6.26
N ARG A 852 35.76 58.88 -6.84
CA ARG A 852 35.16 59.73 -7.88
C ARG A 852 35.08 61.17 -7.35
N ARG A 853 35.84 62.10 -7.94
CA ARG A 853 35.60 63.53 -7.72
C ARG A 853 34.15 63.83 -8.08
N ARG A 854 33.36 64.27 -7.11
CA ARG A 854 32.05 64.89 -7.38
C ARG A 854 32.26 66.11 -8.30
N PRO A 855 31.33 66.44 -9.21
CA PRO A 855 31.35 67.73 -9.87
C PRO A 855 31.29 68.85 -8.82
N PRO A 856 31.93 70.00 -9.05
CA PRO A 856 31.95 71.08 -8.06
C PRO A 856 30.54 71.66 -7.87
N THR A 857 30.05 71.65 -6.65
CA THR A 857 28.82 72.35 -6.24
C THR A 857 29.08 73.86 -6.23
N GLY A 858 28.88 74.52 -7.37
CA GLY A 858 28.88 75.97 -7.49
C GLY A 858 27.72 76.61 -6.72
N CYS A 859 27.96 77.76 -6.10
CA CYS A 859 27.07 78.29 -5.06
C CYS A 859 25.95 79.20 -5.60
N SER A 860 24.80 79.15 -4.92
CA SER A 860 23.83 80.24 -4.69
C SER A 860 23.66 81.37 -5.72
N SER A 861 22.52 81.39 -6.41
CA SER A 861 21.71 82.62 -6.51
C SER A 861 20.22 82.28 -6.54
N GLY A 862 19.38 83.17 -6.01
CA GLY A 862 18.08 82.78 -5.45
C GLY A 862 16.92 82.65 -6.45
N ARG A 863 16.09 81.62 -6.23
CA ARG A 863 14.62 81.78 -6.30
C ARG A 863 13.87 80.68 -5.54
N CYS A 864 13.32 81.02 -4.37
CA CYS A 864 12.34 80.18 -3.71
C CYS A 864 10.99 80.24 -4.46
N ARG A 865 10.42 79.07 -4.81
CA ARG A 865 8.97 78.90 -4.96
C ARG A 865 8.52 77.72 -4.09
N ARG A 866 7.32 77.84 -3.52
CA ARG A 866 6.73 76.87 -2.57
C ARG A 866 5.70 75.98 -3.27
N SER A 867 5.85 74.66 -3.12
CA SER A 867 4.85 73.60 -3.33
C SER A 867 5.57 72.29 -2.95
N ARG A 868 5.60 71.80 -1.70
CA ARG A 868 4.53 71.52 -0.71
C ARG A 868 3.48 70.50 -1.20
N TRP A 869 3.71 69.26 -0.77
CA TRP A 869 2.75 68.13 -0.59
C TRP A 869 2.08 67.59 -1.88
N CYS A 870 1.74 66.30 -1.96
CA CYS A 870 1.95 65.20 -1.01
C CYS A 870 2.48 63.95 -1.74
#